data_AF-A0A3P3U7U4-F1
#
_entry.id   AF-A0A3P3U7U4-F1
#
_cell.length_a   1.000
_cell.length_b   1.000
_cell.length_c   1.000
_cell.angle_alpha   90.00
_cell.angle_beta   90.00
_cell.angle_gamma   90.00
#
_symmetry.space_group_name_H-M   'P 1'
#
loop_
_entity.id
_entity.type
_entity.pdbx_description
1 polymer ?
#
loop_
_entity_poly.entity_id
_entity_poly.type
_entity_poly.pdbx_seq_one_letter_code
_entity_poly.pdbx_strand_id
1 'polypeptide(L)'
;MAYVSNTTAIPKMTSNTTPSGVASASSVWMNGYEAWKAFDRINSSIYASGSGSFKLAYRFPEKKTIAKYTIVSTGSNNCSPKNWTFEGSNDNVNYDILHYVTNSPSFKFGDAEKREYNFDNSNQYMYYRLNVSSSYSGTVFIYELEMMEVIYEYKSLIFNENEYKTYKDNKFESIGTNLTEDLFLTYGLNDISTIPESAWAELHGDVELHHWTDDPNKTEVQFSIETEPFNLEDEFAGQTIKLIEYTDDPSKTESTITLETEPFTLYDEFSDSVDVLYYTDDPSKESAELVIDANYSPLDDLEGDFEVVTWAEDEEIDELDIEMNALPFEQILITPNDFEIFGTIQNVIANKVGDTGKLKMLMSFDQGDTWESCRYGVWNVINIDDLDQVQNDAMTIHDVGKLKEKHFKDKGGNIRLAYYIDESIHMNDPIKVDNIKIITNSPLEDVKFASAAFYLLNSLATINIKVAGNKLIGNLDDADKGKVQYRVFLNGKPYYPQDGAFTSLAPSPLNIQLNISERDIIFGVENALKVEFQDAWGQTDVWETKFVGTYSGLMFMDENKQYYSDTFGGILKYLDFDIIVAGQTTIDQKVIVKNQLGERVQNLLLEVQKENLPDGVEIQMSYTSSPFIPEDFILFNKFIEPDEENEFYVRIATQINAEPDPNGQFEIRAKVDPV
;
A
#
# COMPACT_ATOMS: atom_id res chain seq x y z
N MET A 1 3.68 36.76 -5.49
CA MET A 1 4.09 36.99 -4.09
C MET A 1 3.14 36.25 -3.17
N ALA A 2 3.68 35.33 -2.37
CA ALA A 2 2.93 34.52 -1.43
C ALA A 2 2.11 35.44 -0.53
N TYR A 3 0.83 35.13 -0.38
CA TYR A 3 -0.06 35.96 0.41
C TYR A 3 -0.91 35.08 1.33
N VAL A 4 -1.26 35.63 2.49
CA VAL A 4 -2.19 34.98 3.40
C VAL A 4 -3.60 35.19 2.88
N SER A 5 -4.32 34.10 2.65
CA SER A 5 -5.70 34.15 2.17
C SER A 5 -6.58 35.01 3.09
N ASN A 6 -7.49 35.77 2.50
CA ASN A 6 -8.53 36.48 3.25
C ASN A 6 -9.69 35.56 3.65
N THR A 7 -9.71 34.33 3.15
CA THR A 7 -10.66 33.29 3.51
C THR A 7 -9.97 32.20 4.32
N THR A 8 -10.72 31.67 5.26
CA THR A 8 -10.38 30.47 6.02
C THR A 8 -10.22 29.23 5.12
N ALA A 9 -9.23 28.40 5.41
CA ALA A 9 -9.03 27.08 4.81
C ALA A 9 -10.01 26.02 5.37
N ILE A 10 -10.67 26.31 6.49
CA ILE A 10 -11.63 25.38 7.11
C ILE A 10 -13.00 25.50 6.44
N PRO A 11 -13.55 24.43 5.83
CA PRO A 11 -14.90 24.45 5.27
C PRO A 11 -15.94 24.70 6.35
N LYS A 12 -17.14 25.14 5.93
CA LYS A 12 -18.26 25.35 6.86
C LYS A 12 -18.70 24.00 7.46
N MET A 13 -18.41 23.77 8.74
CA MET A 13 -18.69 22.50 9.40
C MET A 13 -20.16 22.36 9.79
N THR A 14 -20.66 21.12 9.78
CA THR A 14 -22.02 20.75 10.25
C THR A 14 -22.00 19.60 11.27
N SER A 15 -20.86 18.95 11.43
CA SER A 15 -20.55 17.94 12.45
C SER A 15 -19.04 17.95 12.71
N ASN A 16 -18.55 17.15 13.66
CA ASN A 16 -17.10 17.01 13.89
C ASN A 16 -16.32 16.46 12.68
N THR A 17 -16.97 15.87 11.68
CA THR A 17 -16.30 15.22 10.53
C THR A 17 -16.88 15.60 9.17
N THR A 18 -17.82 16.56 9.10
CA THR A 18 -18.56 16.92 7.88
C THR A 18 -18.51 18.43 7.65
N PRO A 19 -18.19 18.92 6.43
CA PRO A 19 -18.10 18.18 5.15
C PRO A 19 -16.72 17.55 4.85
N SER A 20 -15.65 18.02 5.47
CA SER A 20 -14.31 17.49 5.30
C SER A 20 -13.46 17.88 6.51
N GLY A 21 -12.38 17.15 6.79
CA GLY A 21 -11.55 17.33 7.97
C GLY A 21 -12.19 16.85 9.28
N VAL A 22 -11.52 17.09 10.41
CA VAL A 22 -11.99 16.66 11.74
C VAL A 22 -11.84 17.78 12.76
N ALA A 23 -12.95 18.28 13.30
CA ALA A 23 -12.97 19.17 14.45
C ALA A 23 -13.01 18.35 15.75
N SER A 24 -12.14 18.68 16.71
CA SER A 24 -12.07 17.99 18.00
C SER A 24 -11.75 18.92 19.16
N ALA A 25 -12.09 18.52 20.38
CA ALA A 25 -11.77 19.27 21.57
C ALA A 25 -11.44 18.34 22.73
N SER A 26 -10.59 18.80 23.66
CA SER A 26 -10.25 18.03 24.86
C SER A 26 -11.39 17.96 25.87
N SER A 27 -12.35 18.88 25.81
CA SER A 27 -13.56 18.88 26.63
C SER A 27 -14.67 19.71 25.97
N VAL A 28 -15.92 19.38 26.29
CA VAL A 28 -17.11 20.13 25.88
C VAL A 28 -17.99 20.29 27.12
N TRP A 29 -18.63 21.44 27.32
CA TRP A 29 -19.51 21.68 28.48
C TRP A 29 -20.62 20.65 28.55
N MET A 30 -21.43 20.55 27.49
CA MET A 30 -22.54 19.61 27.35
C MET A 30 -22.92 19.44 25.87
N ASN A 31 -23.82 18.49 25.60
CA ASN A 31 -24.39 18.31 24.26
C ASN A 31 -24.99 19.64 23.74
N GLY A 32 -24.68 19.99 22.50
CA GLY A 32 -25.03 21.28 21.88
C GLY A 32 -23.91 22.31 21.86
N TYR A 33 -22.71 22.00 22.38
CA TYR A 33 -21.53 22.87 22.42
C TYR A 33 -20.28 22.22 21.78
N GLU A 34 -20.49 21.30 20.84
CA GLU A 34 -19.44 20.51 20.21
C GLU A 34 -18.38 21.35 19.50
N ALA A 35 -17.18 20.78 19.31
CA ALA A 35 -16.04 21.45 18.68
C ALA A 35 -16.34 22.05 17.30
N TRP A 36 -17.10 21.33 16.46
CA TRP A 36 -17.46 21.79 15.12
C TRP A 36 -18.21 23.12 15.08
N LYS A 37 -18.87 23.52 16.16
CA LYS A 37 -19.58 24.80 16.26
C LYS A 37 -18.68 26.02 16.24
N ALA A 38 -17.39 25.85 16.55
CA ALA A 38 -16.40 26.91 16.35
C ALA A 38 -15.98 27.06 14.86
N PHE A 39 -16.50 26.22 13.96
CA PHE A 39 -16.09 26.16 12.56
C PHE A 39 -17.29 26.17 11.60
N ASP A 40 -18.50 26.49 12.11
CA ASP A 40 -19.75 26.34 11.37
C ASP A 40 -20.21 27.62 10.64
N ARG A 41 -19.43 28.71 10.74
CA ARG A 41 -19.71 30.03 10.14
C ARG A 41 -20.99 30.67 10.67
N ILE A 42 -21.41 30.35 11.91
CA ILE A 42 -22.63 30.88 12.52
C ILE A 42 -22.30 31.63 13.80
N ASN A 43 -22.43 32.97 13.76
CA ASN A 43 -22.13 33.87 14.89
C ASN A 43 -22.96 33.65 16.16
N SER A 44 -24.05 32.87 16.10
CA SER A 44 -24.87 32.50 17.27
C SER A 44 -24.60 31.07 17.78
N SER A 45 -23.82 30.28 17.03
CA SER A 45 -23.39 28.94 17.43
C SER A 45 -22.07 29.04 18.18
N ILE A 46 -21.85 28.13 19.11
CA ILE A 46 -20.76 28.28 20.07
C ILE A 46 -20.21 26.93 20.49
N TYR A 47 -18.90 26.81 20.44
CA TYR A 47 -18.17 25.83 21.22
C TYR A 47 -17.96 26.37 22.64
N ALA A 48 -18.29 25.55 23.63
CA ALA A 48 -18.01 25.84 25.03
C ALA A 48 -17.17 24.72 25.65
N SER A 49 -16.03 25.09 26.23
CA SER A 49 -15.17 24.14 26.92
C SER A 49 -15.81 23.64 28.23
N GLY A 50 -15.28 22.54 28.77
CA GLY A 50 -15.44 22.24 30.18
C GLY A 50 -14.60 23.18 31.07
N SER A 51 -14.50 22.88 32.37
CA SER A 51 -13.68 23.63 33.32
C SER A 51 -12.19 23.26 33.22
N GLY A 52 -11.29 24.25 33.19
CA GLY A 52 -9.83 24.05 33.27
C GLY A 52 -9.08 24.44 32.00
N SER A 53 -7.95 23.79 31.75
CA SER A 53 -7.20 23.90 30.48
C SER A 53 -7.91 23.09 29.40
N PHE A 54 -7.92 23.59 28.17
CA PHE A 54 -8.58 22.90 27.07
C PHE A 54 -7.91 23.18 25.72
N LYS A 55 -8.15 22.26 24.79
CA LYS A 55 -7.63 22.28 23.42
C LYS A 55 -8.80 22.19 22.47
N LEU A 56 -8.84 23.07 21.47
CA LEU A 56 -9.76 23.02 20.35
C LEU A 56 -8.92 22.84 19.08
N ALA A 57 -9.15 21.77 18.33
CA ALA A 57 -8.31 21.35 17.23
C ALA A 57 -9.10 21.12 15.95
N TYR A 58 -8.41 21.26 14.84
CA TYR A 58 -8.89 20.91 13.51
C TYR A 58 -7.81 20.11 12.77
N ARG A 59 -8.20 18.99 12.16
CA ARG A 59 -7.36 18.18 11.27
C ARG A 59 -7.80 18.41 9.82
N PHE A 60 -6.90 18.91 8.99
CA PHE A 60 -7.12 19.04 7.55
C PHE A 60 -6.94 17.68 6.84
N PRO A 61 -7.62 17.45 5.70
CA PRO A 61 -7.38 16.28 4.86
C PRO A 61 -5.96 16.25 4.26
N GLU A 62 -5.44 17.44 3.94
CA GLU A 62 -4.10 17.66 3.39
C GLU A 62 -3.34 18.64 4.29
N LYS A 63 -2.01 18.63 4.23
CA LYS A 63 -1.21 19.56 5.02
C LYS A 63 -1.40 20.99 4.49
N LYS A 64 -1.44 21.95 5.42
CA LYS A 64 -1.68 23.36 5.12
C LYS A 64 -0.59 24.21 5.77
N THR A 65 -0.22 25.34 5.16
CA THR A 65 0.63 26.36 5.79
C THR A 65 -0.26 27.48 6.34
N ILE A 66 -0.70 27.38 7.59
CA ILE A 66 -1.47 28.46 8.23
C ILE A 66 -0.52 29.52 8.80
N ALA A 67 -0.75 30.78 8.46
CA ALA A 67 0.02 31.95 8.97
C ALA A 67 -0.85 33.01 9.66
N LYS A 68 -2.17 32.81 9.66
CA LYS A 68 -3.10 33.67 10.40
C LYS A 68 -4.23 32.83 10.97
N TYR A 69 -4.64 33.15 12.18
CA TYR A 69 -5.90 32.65 12.72
C TYR A 69 -6.72 33.81 13.28
N THR A 70 -8.03 33.62 13.34
CA THR A 70 -8.93 34.56 14.00
C THR A 70 -9.77 33.85 15.05
N ILE A 71 -10.07 34.56 16.13
CA ILE A 71 -10.93 34.07 17.21
C ILE A 71 -12.09 35.02 17.35
N VAL A 72 -13.30 34.49 17.30
CA VAL A 72 -14.51 35.17 17.73
C VAL A 72 -14.91 34.63 19.10
N SER A 73 -14.93 35.49 20.11
CA SER A 73 -15.27 35.14 21.48
C SER A 73 -16.05 36.27 22.15
N THR A 74 -16.42 36.10 23.42
CA THR A 74 -17.20 37.07 24.19
C THR A 74 -16.63 37.28 25.59
N GLY A 75 -16.77 38.50 26.10
CA GLY A 75 -16.54 38.83 27.50
C GLY A 75 -17.69 38.44 28.43
N SER A 76 -18.83 38.03 27.87
CA SER A 76 -19.96 37.56 28.67
C SER A 76 -19.54 36.37 29.54
N ASN A 77 -19.97 36.39 30.81
CA ASN A 77 -19.64 35.39 31.82
C ASN A 77 -18.13 35.18 32.07
N ASN A 78 -17.27 36.11 31.64
CA ASN A 78 -15.81 35.96 31.72
C ASN A 78 -15.30 34.69 31.01
N CYS A 79 -15.96 34.27 29.93
CA CYS A 79 -15.58 33.07 29.16
C CYS A 79 -14.61 33.37 28.01
N SER A 80 -13.88 34.48 28.07
CA SER A 80 -12.82 34.79 27.11
C SER A 80 -11.55 33.99 27.40
N PRO A 81 -10.83 33.51 26.37
CA PRO A 81 -9.49 32.97 26.56
C PRO A 81 -8.54 34.07 27.05
N LYS A 82 -7.63 33.73 27.95
CA LYS A 82 -6.67 34.67 28.56
C LYS A 82 -5.23 34.38 28.15
N ASN A 83 -4.82 33.11 28.26
CA ASN A 83 -3.51 32.63 27.82
C ASN A 83 -3.69 31.41 26.92
N TRP A 84 -3.03 31.39 25.77
CA TRP A 84 -3.07 30.25 24.86
C TRP A 84 -1.86 30.21 23.93
N THR A 85 -1.64 29.04 23.36
CA THR A 85 -0.76 28.81 22.22
C THR A 85 -1.60 28.36 21.03
N PHE A 86 -1.19 28.77 19.83
CA PHE A 86 -1.65 28.21 18.58
C PHE A 86 -0.54 27.31 18.05
N GLU A 87 -0.87 26.07 17.75
CA GLU A 87 0.11 25.00 17.57
C GLU A 87 -0.20 24.16 16.32
N GLY A 88 0.85 23.67 15.65
CA GLY A 88 0.78 22.78 14.48
C GLY A 88 1.42 21.42 14.76
N SER A 89 0.93 20.35 14.13
CA SER A 89 1.49 18.99 14.25
C SER A 89 1.23 18.15 13.00
N ASN A 90 2.06 17.14 12.76
CA ASN A 90 1.88 16.14 11.71
C ASN A 90 1.59 14.73 12.26
N ASP A 91 1.76 14.49 13.57
CA ASP A 91 1.58 13.18 14.20
C ASP A 91 0.50 13.18 15.31
N ASN A 92 -0.10 14.35 15.58
CA ASN A 92 -1.06 14.58 16.67
C ASN A 92 -0.52 14.30 18.09
N VAL A 93 0.81 14.18 18.24
CA VAL A 93 1.49 13.94 19.52
C VAL A 93 2.43 15.11 19.82
N ASN A 94 3.35 15.40 18.90
CA ASN A 94 4.33 16.46 19.00
C ASN A 94 3.81 17.71 18.29
N TYR A 95 3.75 18.82 19.02
CA TYR A 95 3.16 20.07 18.53
C TYR A 95 4.18 21.20 18.60
N ASP A 96 4.40 21.87 17.47
CA ASP A 96 5.19 23.08 17.37
C ASP A 96 4.34 24.29 17.76
N ILE A 97 4.89 25.19 18.58
CA ILE A 97 4.22 26.42 18.97
C ILE A 97 4.45 27.47 17.87
N LEU A 98 3.39 27.79 17.14
CA LEU A 98 3.42 28.75 16.03
C LEU A 98 3.16 30.18 16.51
N HIS A 99 2.32 30.33 17.54
CA HIS A 99 2.04 31.62 18.15
C HIS A 99 1.66 31.45 19.62
N TYR A 100 2.01 32.42 20.46
CA TYR A 100 1.68 32.40 21.88
C TYR A 100 1.09 33.74 22.33
N VAL A 101 0.07 33.68 23.19
CA VAL A 101 -0.59 34.86 23.78
C VAL A 101 -0.67 34.69 25.28
N THR A 102 -0.30 35.75 26.00
CA THR A 102 -0.42 35.82 27.46
C THR A 102 -1.14 37.09 27.88
N ASN A 103 -1.96 36.99 28.92
CA ASN A 103 -2.74 38.07 29.50
C ASN A 103 -3.56 38.87 28.47
N SER A 104 -4.19 38.17 27.52
CA SER A 104 -5.10 38.84 26.59
C SER A 104 -6.25 39.49 27.35
N PRO A 105 -6.58 40.77 27.12
CA PRO A 105 -7.75 41.40 27.71
C PRO A 105 -9.02 40.61 27.37
N SER A 106 -10.00 40.60 28.28
CA SER A 106 -11.31 40.02 28.00
C SER A 106 -11.88 40.58 26.69
N PHE A 107 -12.59 39.73 25.93
CA PHE A 107 -13.33 40.16 24.75
C PHE A 107 -14.47 41.10 25.19
N LYS A 108 -15.02 41.88 24.26
CA LYS A 108 -16.12 42.81 24.57
C LYS A 108 -17.35 42.07 25.11
N PHE A 109 -18.05 42.73 26.03
CA PHE A 109 -19.30 42.23 26.60
C PHE A 109 -20.47 42.54 25.67
N GLY A 110 -21.38 41.58 25.46
CA GLY A 110 -22.61 41.77 24.69
C GLY A 110 -22.50 41.57 23.19
N ASP A 111 -21.29 41.66 22.62
CA ASP A 111 -21.03 41.40 21.19
C ASP A 111 -19.94 40.33 21.03
N ALA A 112 -20.09 39.48 20.01
CA ALA A 112 -19.05 38.54 19.59
C ALA A 112 -17.92 39.34 18.90
N GLU A 113 -16.80 39.56 19.61
CA GLU A 113 -15.66 40.31 19.08
C GLU A 113 -14.73 39.36 18.32
N LYS A 114 -14.42 39.71 17.06
CA LYS A 114 -13.42 39.04 16.24
C LYS A 114 -12.04 39.66 16.49
N ARG A 115 -11.05 38.85 16.83
CA ARG A 115 -9.64 39.24 16.91
C ARG A 115 -8.82 38.42 15.92
N GLU A 116 -7.80 39.06 15.36
CA GLU A 116 -6.94 38.47 14.35
C GLU A 116 -5.50 38.40 14.86
N TYR A 117 -4.82 37.30 14.52
CA TYR A 117 -3.45 37.03 14.92
C TYR A 117 -2.69 36.53 13.70
N ASN A 118 -1.70 37.32 13.26
CA ASN A 118 -0.77 36.95 12.20
C ASN A 118 0.54 36.48 12.84
N PHE A 119 1.18 35.49 12.24
CA PHE A 119 2.43 34.91 12.71
C PHE A 119 3.21 34.33 11.52
N ASP A 120 4.52 34.22 11.67
CA ASP A 120 5.37 33.65 10.62
C ASP A 120 5.34 32.12 10.73
N ASN A 121 4.98 31.46 9.63
CA ASN A 121 5.03 30.00 9.52
C ASN A 121 5.30 29.60 8.07
N SER A 122 6.40 28.90 7.84
CA SER A 122 6.75 28.30 6.54
C SER A 122 6.49 26.80 6.49
N ASN A 123 6.12 26.19 7.63
CA ASN A 123 5.93 24.75 7.75
C ASN A 123 4.47 24.35 7.51
N GLN A 124 4.30 23.21 6.83
CA GLN A 124 2.99 22.60 6.56
C GLN A 124 2.61 21.59 7.66
N TYR A 125 1.40 21.70 8.19
CA TYR A 125 0.87 20.78 9.21
C TYR A 125 -0.49 20.22 8.83
N MET A 126 -0.76 18.98 9.22
CA MET A 126 -2.09 18.35 9.09
C MET A 126 -3.02 18.73 10.25
N TYR A 127 -2.47 18.92 11.45
CA TYR A 127 -3.20 19.23 12.67
C TYR A 127 -2.89 20.63 13.14
N TYR A 128 -3.93 21.40 13.46
CA TYR A 128 -3.81 22.70 14.10
C TYR A 128 -4.68 22.76 15.34
N ARG A 129 -4.20 23.40 16.42
CA ARG A 129 -5.01 23.57 17.63
C ARG A 129 -4.77 24.88 18.35
N LEU A 130 -5.84 25.36 18.97
CA LEU A 130 -5.83 26.37 20.00
C LEU A 130 -5.72 25.69 21.37
N ASN A 131 -4.58 25.82 22.03
CA ASN A 131 -4.31 25.25 23.35
C ASN A 131 -4.41 26.35 24.41
N VAL A 132 -5.55 26.46 25.08
CA VAL A 132 -5.83 27.51 26.05
C VAL A 132 -5.46 27.04 27.45
N SER A 133 -4.39 27.64 27.98
CA SER A 133 -3.88 27.32 29.31
C SER A 133 -4.63 28.04 30.43
N SER A 134 -5.31 29.15 30.15
CA SER A 134 -6.20 29.81 31.12
C SER A 134 -7.25 30.72 30.49
N SER A 135 -8.34 30.93 31.22
CA SER A 135 -9.42 31.89 30.91
C SER A 135 -9.81 32.69 32.14
N TYR A 136 -10.69 33.68 31.99
CA TYR A 136 -11.12 34.53 33.11
C TYR A 136 -12.11 33.85 34.08
N SER A 137 -12.81 32.80 33.67
CA SER A 137 -13.80 32.06 34.48
C SER A 137 -13.45 30.59 34.70
N GLY A 138 -12.43 30.06 34.00
CA GLY A 138 -12.14 28.64 33.92
C GLY A 138 -12.90 27.89 32.81
N THR A 139 -13.83 28.56 32.13
CA THR A 139 -14.50 28.08 30.90
C THR A 139 -14.22 29.04 29.75
N VAL A 140 -14.29 28.57 28.50
CA VAL A 140 -14.17 29.43 27.32
C VAL A 140 -15.21 29.15 26.27
N PHE A 141 -15.65 30.25 25.67
CA PHE A 141 -16.64 30.32 24.62
C PHE A 141 -15.96 30.79 23.33
N ILE A 142 -15.97 29.94 22.31
CA ILE A 142 -15.48 30.27 20.97
C ILE A 142 -16.67 30.17 20.01
N TYR A 143 -17.04 31.28 19.41
CA TYR A 143 -18.08 31.32 18.38
C TYR A 143 -17.51 30.90 17.04
N GLU A 144 -16.30 31.35 16.72
CA GLU A 144 -15.65 31.01 15.46
C GLU A 144 -14.12 30.99 15.64
N LEU A 145 -13.46 30.00 15.06
CA LEU A 145 -12.01 29.90 14.90
C LEU A 145 -11.73 29.71 13.41
N GLU A 146 -11.06 30.68 12.82
CA GLU A 146 -10.69 30.65 11.40
C GLU A 146 -9.18 30.47 11.25
N MET A 147 -8.76 29.76 10.23
CA MET A 147 -7.35 29.54 9.91
C MET A 147 -7.12 29.90 8.44
N MET A 148 -6.27 30.88 8.18
CA MET A 148 -5.98 31.36 6.83
C MET A 148 -4.62 30.83 6.38
N GLU A 149 -4.65 30.17 5.23
CA GLU A 149 -3.50 29.55 4.58
C GLU A 149 -2.66 30.60 3.82
N VAL A 150 -1.35 30.38 3.79
CA VAL A 150 -0.42 31.03 2.86
C VAL A 150 -0.61 30.39 1.48
N ILE A 151 -1.07 31.18 0.53
CA ILE A 151 -1.18 30.78 -0.87
C ILE A 151 0.08 31.26 -1.58
N TYR A 152 0.79 30.33 -2.19
CA TYR A 152 1.90 30.60 -3.07
C TYR A 152 1.40 30.82 -4.49
N GLU A 153 2.07 31.71 -5.22
CA GLU A 153 1.77 31.95 -6.62
C GLU A 153 2.64 31.05 -7.50
N TYR A 154 2.01 30.53 -8.55
CA TYR A 154 2.68 29.81 -9.62
C TYR A 154 2.39 30.56 -10.92
N LYS A 155 3.45 30.97 -11.60
CA LYS A 155 3.38 31.74 -12.85
C LYS A 155 4.17 31.02 -13.91
N SER A 156 3.60 30.97 -15.11
CA SER A 156 4.23 30.33 -16.26
C SER A 156 4.30 31.31 -17.42
N LEU A 157 5.41 31.28 -18.14
CA LEU A 157 5.60 32.00 -19.40
C LEU A 157 6.09 31.02 -20.45
N ILE A 158 5.74 31.30 -21.71
CA ILE A 158 6.15 30.50 -22.84
C ILE A 158 7.33 31.21 -23.47
N PHE A 159 8.43 30.52 -23.70
CA PHE A 159 9.57 31.05 -24.46
C PHE A 159 9.66 30.32 -25.78
N ASN A 160 9.59 31.08 -26.88
CA ASN A 160 9.57 30.52 -28.22
C ASN A 160 10.16 31.55 -29.21
N GLU A 161 11.01 31.08 -30.13
CA GLU A 161 11.72 31.91 -31.12
C GLU A 161 12.58 33.04 -30.51
N ASN A 162 13.21 32.79 -29.36
CA ASN A 162 14.02 33.75 -28.58
C ASN A 162 13.24 34.90 -27.91
N GLU A 163 11.92 34.80 -27.83
CA GLU A 163 11.07 35.77 -27.11
C GLU A 163 10.18 35.08 -26.08
N TYR A 164 9.98 35.73 -24.94
CA TYR A 164 8.94 35.37 -23.99
C TYR A 164 7.60 35.83 -24.53
N LYS A 165 6.61 34.95 -24.45
CA LYS A 165 5.23 35.11 -24.91
C LYS A 165 4.28 34.81 -23.76
N THR A 166 3.18 35.56 -23.68
CA THR A 166 2.03 35.25 -22.81
C THR A 166 0.80 34.97 -23.66
N TYR A 167 -0.13 34.14 -23.17
CA TYR A 167 -1.38 33.86 -23.86
C TYR A 167 -2.52 34.66 -23.25
N LYS A 168 -3.09 35.58 -24.03
CA LYS A 168 -4.17 36.45 -23.57
C LYS A 168 -5.11 36.80 -24.72
N ASP A 169 -6.40 36.93 -24.43
CA ASP A 169 -7.43 37.29 -25.42
C ASP A 169 -7.39 36.36 -26.65
N ASN A 170 -7.17 35.06 -26.40
CA ASN A 170 -7.06 33.98 -27.37
C ASN A 170 -5.90 34.10 -28.39
N LYS A 171 -4.79 34.74 -28.01
CA LYS A 171 -3.59 34.86 -28.86
C LYS A 171 -2.31 34.93 -28.02
N PHE A 172 -1.18 34.53 -28.61
CA PHE A 172 0.14 34.77 -28.03
C PHE A 172 0.59 36.22 -28.27
N GLU A 173 1.11 36.86 -27.23
CA GLU A 173 1.70 38.20 -27.28
C GLU A 173 3.16 38.13 -26.82
N SER A 174 4.10 38.61 -27.65
CA SER A 174 5.50 38.75 -27.27
C SER A 174 5.67 39.86 -26.22
N ILE A 175 6.35 39.54 -25.13
CA ILE A 175 6.53 40.41 -23.96
C ILE A 175 8.00 40.81 -23.71
N GLY A 176 8.95 40.21 -24.42
CA GLY A 176 10.35 40.62 -24.42
C GLY A 176 11.34 39.47 -24.55
N THR A 177 12.64 39.77 -24.52
CA THR A 177 13.72 38.78 -24.70
C THR A 177 14.51 38.46 -23.42
N ASN A 178 14.38 39.30 -22.38
CA ASN A 178 15.09 39.12 -21.12
C ASN A 178 14.11 38.70 -20.03
N LEU A 179 14.42 37.60 -19.34
CA LEU A 179 13.63 37.11 -18.23
C LEU A 179 13.91 37.93 -16.97
N THR A 180 12.85 38.47 -16.36
CA THR A 180 12.89 39.14 -15.07
C THR A 180 11.68 38.74 -14.23
N GLU A 181 11.78 38.86 -12.91
CA GLU A 181 10.65 38.60 -11.99
C GLU A 181 9.43 39.47 -12.33
N ASP A 182 9.64 40.75 -12.65
CA ASP A 182 8.57 41.67 -13.06
C ASP A 182 7.78 41.17 -14.27
N LEU A 183 8.43 40.43 -15.17
CA LEU A 183 7.80 39.85 -16.37
C LEU A 183 6.79 38.77 -15.98
N PHE A 184 7.15 37.87 -15.07
CA PHE A 184 6.26 36.84 -14.52
C PHE A 184 5.09 37.43 -13.74
N LEU A 185 5.36 38.42 -12.90
CA LEU A 185 4.32 39.04 -12.09
C LEU A 185 3.30 39.80 -12.94
N THR A 186 3.75 40.40 -14.05
CA THR A 186 2.87 41.21 -14.93
C THR A 186 2.13 40.36 -15.97
N TYR A 187 2.80 39.37 -16.56
CA TYR A 187 2.30 38.64 -17.74
C TYR A 187 2.21 37.12 -17.55
N GLY A 188 2.67 36.59 -16.42
CA GLY A 188 2.68 35.16 -16.14
C GLY A 188 1.27 34.56 -16.00
N LEU A 189 1.09 33.40 -16.61
CA LEU A 189 -0.14 32.61 -16.57
C LEU A 189 -0.21 31.80 -15.28
N ASN A 190 -1.35 31.82 -14.60
CA ASN A 190 -1.59 31.01 -13.40
C ASN A 190 -1.84 29.53 -13.73
N ASP A 191 -2.37 29.28 -14.93
CA ASP A 191 -2.77 27.95 -15.38
C ASP A 191 -2.62 27.89 -16.90
N ILE A 192 -1.66 27.09 -17.37
CA ILE A 192 -1.38 26.91 -18.79
C ILE A 192 -2.35 25.97 -19.50
N SER A 193 -3.16 25.20 -18.75
CA SER A 193 -4.22 24.35 -19.32
C SER A 193 -5.33 25.17 -19.98
N THR A 194 -5.38 26.48 -19.69
CA THR A 194 -6.30 27.42 -20.32
C THR A 194 -5.95 27.74 -21.78
N ILE A 195 -4.74 27.39 -22.23
CA ILE A 195 -4.32 27.55 -23.62
C ILE A 195 -4.84 26.36 -24.43
N PRO A 196 -5.73 26.57 -25.42
CA PRO A 196 -6.25 25.47 -26.24
C PRO A 196 -5.16 24.91 -27.14
N GLU A 197 -5.26 23.62 -27.48
CA GLU A 197 -4.38 22.91 -28.41
C GLU A 197 -4.19 23.66 -29.73
N SER A 198 -5.27 24.25 -30.27
CA SER A 198 -5.21 25.05 -31.50
C SER A 198 -4.26 26.23 -31.41
N ALA A 199 -4.07 26.82 -30.22
CA ALA A 199 -3.12 27.90 -30.02
C ALA A 199 -1.68 27.36 -29.89
N TRP A 200 -1.47 26.24 -29.19
CA TRP A 200 -0.16 25.59 -29.12
C TRP A 200 0.38 25.25 -30.51
N ALA A 201 -0.49 24.78 -31.41
CA ALA A 201 -0.16 24.49 -32.80
C ALA A 201 0.26 25.71 -33.64
N GLU A 202 0.02 26.95 -33.16
CA GLU A 202 0.49 28.18 -33.82
C GLU A 202 1.97 28.49 -33.52
N LEU A 203 2.57 27.87 -32.51
CA LEU A 203 3.98 28.03 -32.19
C LEU A 203 4.84 27.09 -33.05
N HIS A 204 5.99 27.58 -33.50
CA HIS A 204 6.92 26.82 -34.34
C HIS A 204 8.29 26.73 -33.67
N GLY A 205 9.00 25.62 -33.90
CA GLY A 205 10.31 25.36 -33.29
C GLY A 205 10.22 25.07 -31.79
N ASP A 206 11.35 25.21 -31.10
CA ASP A 206 11.44 24.87 -29.67
C ASP A 206 10.52 25.77 -28.83
N VAL A 207 9.71 25.13 -27.99
CA VAL A 207 8.84 25.80 -27.00
C VAL A 207 9.35 25.43 -25.63
N GLU A 208 9.74 26.43 -24.84
CA GLU A 208 10.16 26.23 -23.46
C GLU A 208 9.10 26.80 -22.51
N LEU A 209 8.81 26.07 -21.43
CA LEU A 209 7.96 26.55 -20.35
C LEU A 209 8.82 27.02 -19.19
N HIS A 210 8.75 28.32 -18.91
CA HIS A 210 9.50 28.93 -17.83
C HIS A 210 8.55 29.15 -16.66
N HIS A 211 8.92 28.66 -15.49
CA HIS A 211 8.10 28.71 -14.30
C HIS A 211 8.72 29.59 -13.23
N TRP A 212 7.85 30.30 -12.54
CA TRP A 212 8.20 31.07 -11.37
C TRP A 212 7.25 30.70 -10.24
N THR A 213 7.82 30.46 -9.06
CA THR A 213 7.08 30.32 -7.82
C THR A 213 7.81 31.02 -6.69
N ASP A 214 7.04 31.50 -5.73
CA ASP A 214 7.52 32.03 -4.46
C ASP A 214 7.36 31.03 -3.31
N ASP A 215 7.00 29.78 -3.60
CA ASP A 215 6.99 28.69 -2.62
C ASP A 215 8.41 28.23 -2.31
N PRO A 216 8.93 28.49 -1.09
CA PRO A 216 10.29 28.08 -0.72
C PRO A 216 10.43 26.56 -0.57
N ASN A 217 9.33 25.81 -0.53
CA ASN A 217 9.34 24.35 -0.41
C ASN A 217 9.24 23.63 -1.76
N LYS A 218 9.02 24.37 -2.86
CA LYS A 218 9.00 23.82 -4.21
C LYS A 218 10.38 24.00 -4.84
N THR A 219 11.14 22.92 -4.85
CA THR A 219 12.47 22.86 -5.47
C THR A 219 12.42 22.32 -6.90
N GLU A 220 11.24 21.87 -7.35
CA GLU A 220 11.04 21.24 -8.65
C GLU A 220 9.66 21.59 -9.23
N VAL A 221 9.55 21.57 -10.55
CA VAL A 221 8.31 21.79 -11.30
C VAL A 221 7.81 20.44 -11.81
N GLN A 222 6.54 20.13 -11.55
CA GLN A 222 5.88 18.92 -12.01
C GLN A 222 4.76 19.28 -12.98
N PHE A 223 4.69 18.59 -14.11
CA PHE A 223 3.64 18.73 -15.11
C PHE A 223 2.90 17.41 -15.29
N SER A 224 1.61 17.49 -15.53
CA SER A 224 0.80 16.39 -16.04
C SER A 224 0.33 16.83 -17.42
N ILE A 225 0.82 16.16 -18.47
CA ILE A 225 0.38 16.38 -19.84
C ILE A 225 -0.59 15.24 -20.14
N GLU A 226 -1.87 15.55 -20.25
CA GLU A 226 -2.85 14.60 -20.77
C GLU A 226 -2.77 14.65 -22.29
N THR A 227 -2.31 13.56 -22.90
CA THR A 227 -2.31 13.38 -24.35
C THR A 227 -3.38 12.38 -24.74
N GLU A 228 -3.94 12.52 -25.94
CA GLU A 228 -4.53 11.36 -26.59
C GLU A 228 -3.43 10.31 -26.81
N PRO A 229 -3.74 9.00 -26.86
CA PRO A 229 -2.74 7.97 -27.11
C PRO A 229 -1.96 8.31 -28.39
N PHE A 230 -0.63 8.42 -28.29
CA PHE A 230 0.25 8.75 -29.41
C PHE A 230 1.49 7.83 -29.41
N ASN A 231 2.05 7.57 -30.59
CA ASN A 231 3.30 6.83 -30.72
C ASN A 231 4.49 7.76 -30.42
N LEU A 232 5.31 7.38 -29.44
CA LEU A 232 6.49 8.14 -29.01
C LEU A 232 7.52 8.31 -30.13
N GLU A 233 7.64 7.35 -31.04
CA GLU A 233 8.53 7.44 -32.20
C GLU A 233 8.06 8.53 -33.17
N ASP A 234 6.76 8.60 -33.47
CA ASP A 234 6.20 9.60 -34.39
C ASP A 234 6.26 11.05 -33.85
N GLU A 235 6.08 11.24 -32.54
CA GLU A 235 6.11 12.56 -31.91
C GLU A 235 7.55 13.07 -31.67
N PHE A 236 8.47 12.19 -31.25
CA PHE A 236 9.82 12.60 -30.84
C PHE A 236 10.92 12.24 -31.85
N ALA A 237 10.60 11.61 -32.99
CA ALA A 237 11.57 11.33 -34.05
C ALA A 237 12.28 12.62 -34.52
N GLY A 238 13.59 12.68 -34.25
CA GLY A 238 14.45 13.78 -34.68
C GLY A 238 14.45 15.02 -33.78
N GLN A 239 13.70 15.02 -32.67
CA GLN A 239 13.70 16.12 -31.70
C GLN A 239 14.77 15.89 -30.62
N THR A 240 15.49 16.96 -30.22
CA THR A 240 16.45 16.91 -29.10
C THR A 240 15.82 17.56 -27.88
N ILE A 241 15.29 16.77 -26.95
CA ILE A 241 14.76 17.29 -25.68
C ILE A 241 15.94 17.84 -24.87
N LYS A 242 15.97 19.15 -24.64
CA LYS A 242 16.94 19.81 -23.76
C LYS A 242 16.28 20.22 -22.45
N LEU A 243 16.63 19.50 -21.38
CA LEU A 243 16.30 19.88 -20.02
C LEU A 243 17.41 20.79 -19.49
N ILE A 244 17.11 22.06 -19.24
CA ILE A 244 18.01 22.97 -18.51
C ILE A 244 17.46 23.13 -17.09
N GLU A 245 18.06 22.41 -16.15
CA GLU A 245 17.76 22.53 -14.73
C GLU A 245 18.67 23.61 -14.11
N TYR A 246 18.08 24.64 -13.52
CA TYR A 246 18.78 25.57 -12.64
C TYR A 246 18.56 25.12 -11.20
N THR A 247 19.61 24.56 -10.57
CA THR A 247 19.60 24.18 -9.15
C THR A 247 20.69 24.92 -8.40
N ASP A 248 20.33 25.45 -7.22
CA ASP A 248 21.27 26.07 -6.28
C ASP A 248 21.92 25.03 -5.34
N ASP A 249 21.57 23.75 -5.48
CA ASP A 249 22.08 22.65 -4.66
C ASP A 249 23.34 22.01 -5.29
N PRO A 250 24.55 22.22 -4.71
CA PRO A 250 25.80 21.67 -5.24
C PRO A 250 25.96 20.16 -5.02
N SER A 251 25.01 19.50 -4.35
CA SER A 251 25.06 18.07 -4.02
C SER A 251 24.17 17.18 -4.91
N LYS A 252 23.33 17.78 -5.78
CA LYS A 252 22.47 17.05 -6.70
C LYS A 252 23.28 16.50 -7.88
N THR A 253 23.38 15.18 -7.98
CA THR A 253 24.17 14.50 -9.03
C THR A 253 23.33 13.87 -10.13
N GLU A 254 22.00 13.77 -9.96
CA GLU A 254 21.10 13.11 -10.91
C GLU A 254 19.75 13.87 -11.00
N SER A 255 19.22 13.95 -12.23
CA SER A 255 17.88 14.46 -12.56
C SER A 255 17.03 13.27 -13.02
N THR A 256 15.81 13.12 -12.50
CA THR A 256 14.93 11.99 -12.84
C THR A 256 13.77 12.47 -13.69
N ILE A 257 13.58 11.86 -14.86
CA ILE A 257 12.39 12.04 -15.71
C ILE A 257 11.55 10.77 -15.58
N THR A 258 10.25 10.91 -15.34
CA THR A 258 9.30 9.78 -15.34
C THR A 258 8.31 10.02 -16.47
N LEU A 259 8.21 9.08 -17.40
CA LEU A 259 7.17 9.03 -18.43
C LEU A 259 6.24 7.87 -18.06
N GLU A 260 4.96 8.17 -17.87
CA GLU A 260 3.91 7.16 -17.82
C GLU A 260 3.42 6.94 -19.26
N THR A 261 3.57 5.73 -19.78
CA THR A 261 3.03 5.32 -21.08
C THR A 261 2.14 4.11 -20.86
N GLU A 262 1.02 4.05 -21.56
CA GLU A 262 0.17 2.86 -21.63
C GLU A 262 0.99 1.68 -22.22
N PRO A 263 0.78 0.44 -21.76
CA PRO A 263 1.35 -0.74 -22.41
C PRO A 263 0.74 -0.93 -23.81
N PHE A 264 1.59 -1.13 -24.82
CA PHE A 264 1.20 -1.44 -26.19
C PHE A 264 1.64 -2.86 -26.60
N THR A 265 0.97 -3.43 -27.60
CA THR A 265 1.18 -4.78 -28.12
C THR A 265 1.98 -4.75 -29.43
N LEU A 266 2.56 -5.88 -29.87
CA LEU A 266 3.31 -5.96 -31.15
C LEU A 266 2.44 -5.56 -32.37
N TYR A 267 1.13 -5.75 -32.29
CA TYR A 267 0.15 -5.33 -33.30
C TYR A 267 0.07 -3.81 -33.43
N ASP A 268 0.33 -3.06 -32.35
CA ASP A 268 0.30 -1.60 -32.37
C ASP A 268 1.44 -1.00 -33.21
N GLU A 269 2.50 -1.78 -33.49
CA GLU A 269 3.69 -1.33 -34.22
C GLU A 269 3.85 -1.97 -35.63
N PHE A 270 3.28 -3.17 -35.87
CA PHE A 270 3.44 -3.89 -37.13
C PHE A 270 2.09 -4.20 -37.80
N SER A 271 1.77 -3.47 -38.87
CA SER A 271 0.58 -3.70 -39.70
C SER A 271 0.61 -5.06 -40.43
N ASP A 272 -0.57 -5.67 -40.61
CA ASP A 272 -1.09 -6.75 -41.49
C ASP A 272 -0.19 -7.90 -42.03
N SER A 273 1.15 -7.85 -41.99
CA SER A 273 2.03 -8.97 -42.37
C SER A 273 3.41 -8.86 -41.71
N VAL A 274 3.81 -9.90 -40.98
CA VAL A 274 5.14 -10.02 -40.38
C VAL A 274 5.93 -11.11 -41.10
N ASP A 275 6.95 -10.72 -41.86
CA ASP A 275 7.89 -11.65 -42.50
C ASP A 275 9.08 -11.91 -41.56
N VAL A 276 9.24 -13.14 -41.07
CA VAL A 276 10.45 -13.53 -40.31
C VAL A 276 11.43 -14.22 -41.27
N LEU A 277 12.39 -13.46 -41.78
CA LEU A 277 13.44 -13.96 -42.67
C LEU A 277 14.67 -14.40 -41.86
N TYR A 278 14.92 -15.71 -41.81
CA TYR A 278 16.14 -16.27 -41.23
C TYR A 278 17.17 -16.58 -42.34
N TYR A 279 18.36 -15.99 -42.24
CA TYR A 279 19.49 -16.26 -43.14
C TYR A 279 20.69 -16.72 -42.32
N THR A 280 21.24 -17.87 -42.65
CA THR A 280 22.47 -18.38 -42.04
C THR A 280 23.42 -18.94 -43.09
N ASP A 281 24.69 -18.53 -43.04
CA ASP A 281 25.78 -19.07 -43.87
C ASP A 281 26.42 -20.31 -43.22
N ASP A 282 25.84 -20.82 -42.14
CA ASP A 282 26.40 -21.89 -41.33
C ASP A 282 26.06 -23.27 -41.94
N PRO A 283 27.04 -23.98 -42.54
CA PRO A 283 26.82 -25.28 -43.18
C PRO A 283 26.53 -26.41 -42.18
N SER A 284 26.50 -26.14 -40.87
CA SER A 284 26.15 -27.12 -39.83
C SER A 284 24.67 -27.08 -39.42
N LYS A 285 23.87 -26.16 -39.98
CA LYS A 285 22.45 -26.04 -39.70
C LYS A 285 21.65 -26.82 -40.75
N GLU A 286 21.10 -27.96 -40.34
CA GLU A 286 20.31 -28.87 -41.20
C GLU A 286 18.79 -28.64 -41.11
N SER A 287 18.30 -27.78 -40.19
CA SER A 287 16.89 -27.41 -40.05
C SER A 287 16.70 -25.99 -39.49
N ALA A 288 15.54 -25.37 -39.79
CA ALA A 288 15.11 -24.13 -39.17
C ALA A 288 14.30 -24.46 -37.90
N GLU A 289 14.74 -23.95 -36.76
CA GLU A 289 14.10 -24.19 -35.46
C GLU A 289 13.60 -22.84 -34.92
N LEU A 290 12.28 -22.71 -34.74
CA LEU A 290 11.65 -21.56 -34.10
C LEU A 290 11.15 -22.00 -32.71
N VAL A 291 11.92 -21.67 -31.67
CA VAL A 291 11.52 -21.92 -30.28
C VAL A 291 10.97 -20.63 -29.69
N ILE A 292 9.68 -20.61 -29.38
CA ILE A 292 9.02 -19.50 -28.69
C ILE A 292 8.80 -19.92 -27.23
N ASP A 293 9.62 -19.39 -26.32
CA ASP A 293 9.45 -19.57 -24.87
C ASP A 293 8.85 -18.28 -24.30
N ALA A 294 7.52 -18.24 -24.27
CA ALA A 294 6.72 -17.09 -23.83
C ALA A 294 5.57 -17.56 -22.93
N ASN A 295 5.19 -16.71 -21.98
CA ASN A 295 4.10 -16.91 -21.02
C ASN A 295 2.70 -16.54 -21.57
N TYR A 296 2.63 -16.23 -22.86
CA TYR A 296 1.43 -16.05 -23.70
C TYR A 296 1.77 -16.61 -25.10
N SER A 297 0.78 -16.93 -25.94
CA SER A 297 1.03 -17.37 -27.32
C SER A 297 1.22 -16.14 -28.21
N PRO A 298 2.45 -15.77 -28.62
CA PRO A 298 2.68 -14.57 -29.43
C PRO A 298 2.17 -14.75 -30.87
N LEU A 299 1.73 -15.96 -31.21
CA LEU A 299 1.11 -16.29 -32.49
C LEU A 299 -0.40 -16.03 -32.48
N ASP A 300 -1.03 -15.90 -31.30
CA ASP A 300 -2.46 -15.61 -31.19
C ASP A 300 -2.77 -14.13 -31.49
N ASP A 301 -1.76 -13.26 -31.48
CA ASP A 301 -1.84 -11.84 -31.85
C ASP A 301 -1.72 -11.61 -33.39
N LEU A 302 -1.57 -12.68 -34.18
CA LEU A 302 -1.47 -12.63 -35.64
C LEU A 302 -2.82 -13.00 -36.28
N GLU A 303 -3.52 -12.04 -36.89
CA GLU A 303 -4.67 -12.34 -37.77
C GLU A 303 -4.22 -12.59 -39.22
N GLY A 304 -4.24 -13.85 -39.67
CA GLY A 304 -3.97 -14.23 -41.07
C GLY A 304 -3.24 -15.58 -41.22
N ASP A 305 -3.08 -16.05 -42.46
CA ASP A 305 -2.19 -17.19 -42.73
C ASP A 305 -0.73 -16.74 -42.45
N PHE A 306 -0.03 -17.42 -41.56
CA PHE A 306 1.40 -17.22 -41.36
C PHE A 306 2.18 -18.34 -42.06
N GLU A 307 3.18 -17.98 -42.86
CA GLU A 307 4.06 -18.94 -43.53
C GLU A 307 5.45 -18.90 -42.91
N VAL A 308 5.89 -20.02 -42.34
CA VAL A 308 7.30 -20.21 -41.98
C VAL A 308 8.00 -20.76 -43.21
N VAL A 309 8.72 -19.90 -43.93
CA VAL A 309 9.43 -20.26 -45.17
C VAL A 309 10.92 -20.41 -44.88
N THR A 310 11.47 -21.59 -45.16
CA THR A 310 12.91 -21.84 -45.04
C THR A 310 13.54 -21.84 -46.43
N TRP A 311 14.57 -21.03 -46.66
CA TRP A 311 15.36 -21.09 -47.88
C TRP A 311 16.76 -21.61 -47.57
N ALA A 312 17.12 -22.76 -48.13
CA ALA A 312 18.48 -23.28 -48.11
C ALA A 312 18.95 -23.63 -49.52
N GLU A 313 20.25 -23.49 -49.77
CA GLU A 313 20.85 -23.79 -51.08
C GLU A 313 20.92 -25.30 -51.38
N ASP A 314 20.77 -26.16 -50.37
CA ASP A 314 20.81 -27.62 -50.50
C ASP A 314 19.41 -28.25 -50.36
N GLU A 315 19.08 -29.17 -51.27
CA GLU A 315 17.76 -29.80 -51.46
C GLU A 315 17.31 -30.77 -50.33
N GLU A 316 18.01 -30.85 -49.20
CA GLU A 316 17.73 -31.81 -48.11
C GLU A 316 17.45 -31.10 -46.77
N ILE A 317 16.34 -30.37 -46.64
CA ILE A 317 15.77 -30.05 -45.33
C ILE A 317 14.57 -30.99 -45.08
N ASP A 318 14.75 -31.93 -44.16
CA ASP A 318 13.69 -32.81 -43.67
C ASP A 318 12.92 -32.13 -42.52
N GLU A 319 11.63 -31.86 -42.78
CA GLU A 319 10.52 -31.53 -41.85
C GLU A 319 10.63 -30.30 -40.91
N LEU A 320 9.57 -29.47 -40.92
CA LEU A 320 9.30 -28.37 -40.00
C LEU A 320 8.56 -28.92 -38.77
N ASP A 321 9.13 -28.76 -37.57
CA ASP A 321 8.51 -29.21 -36.31
C ASP A 321 8.10 -28.00 -35.44
N ILE A 322 6.85 -27.94 -34.99
CA ILE A 322 6.27 -26.84 -34.20
C ILE A 322 5.54 -27.42 -32.97
N GLU A 323 5.93 -27.04 -31.75
CA GLU A 323 5.24 -27.36 -30.48
C GLU A 323 4.74 -26.09 -29.77
N MET A 324 3.49 -26.09 -29.22
CA MET A 324 2.85 -24.95 -28.51
C MET A 324 1.97 -25.38 -27.32
N ASN A 325 1.86 -24.55 -26.25
CA ASN A 325 0.96 -24.72 -25.08
C ASN A 325 0.50 -23.36 -24.44
N ALA A 326 -0.82 -23.02 -24.29
CA ALA A 326 -1.32 -21.84 -23.50
C ALA A 326 -2.85 -21.83 -23.14
N LEU A 327 -3.28 -21.25 -21.97
CA LEU A 327 -4.65 -20.82 -21.48
C LEU A 327 -4.54 -19.81 -20.27
N PRO A 328 -5.54 -18.98 -19.78
CA PRO A 328 -7.02 -18.77 -20.09
C PRO A 328 -7.61 -17.28 -20.08
N PHE A 329 -8.94 -16.92 -20.13
CA PHE A 329 -9.97 -16.72 -21.24
C PHE A 329 -11.11 -15.70 -20.91
N GLU A 330 -11.89 -15.25 -21.93
CA GLU A 330 -13.25 -14.64 -21.85
C GLU A 330 -14.34 -15.62 -21.32
N GLN A 331 -15.34 -15.14 -20.55
CA GLN A 331 -16.38 -16.05 -20.02
C GLN A 331 -17.75 -15.39 -19.70
N ILE A 332 -18.80 -16.22 -19.73
CA ILE A 332 -20.15 -15.87 -19.28
C ILE A 332 -20.50 -16.65 -18.00
N LEU A 333 -20.96 -15.93 -16.99
CA LEU A 333 -21.45 -16.47 -15.73
C LEU A 333 -22.96 -16.30 -15.62
N ILE A 334 -23.69 -17.39 -15.41
CA ILE A 334 -25.15 -17.40 -15.24
C ILE A 334 -25.49 -17.59 -13.77
N THR A 335 -26.40 -16.77 -13.26
CA THR A 335 -26.93 -16.95 -11.89
C THR A 335 -27.64 -18.30 -11.74
N PRO A 336 -27.38 -19.06 -10.66
CA PRO A 336 -27.87 -20.44 -10.52
C PRO A 336 -29.38 -20.52 -10.20
N ASN A 337 -29.99 -19.44 -9.71
CA ASN A 337 -31.38 -19.39 -9.30
C ASN A 337 -32.09 -18.15 -9.87
N ASP A 338 -33.39 -18.27 -10.12
CA ASP A 338 -34.24 -17.14 -10.50
C ASP A 338 -34.59 -16.27 -9.30
N PHE A 339 -34.65 -14.97 -9.52
CA PHE A 339 -35.27 -14.03 -8.61
C PHE A 339 -36.79 -14.05 -8.82
N GLU A 340 -37.52 -14.62 -7.86
CA GLU A 340 -38.99 -14.55 -7.82
C GLU A 340 -39.45 -13.17 -7.31
N ILE A 341 -40.23 -12.48 -8.12
CA ILE A 341 -40.64 -11.09 -7.91
C ILE A 341 -42.16 -11.04 -7.72
N PHE A 342 -42.55 -10.67 -6.50
CA PHE A 342 -43.96 -10.66 -6.07
C PHE A 342 -44.69 -9.33 -6.28
N GLY A 343 -44.20 -8.46 -7.19
CA GLY A 343 -44.83 -7.19 -7.56
C GLY A 343 -44.05 -6.41 -8.62
N THR A 344 -44.39 -5.14 -8.90
CA THR A 344 -43.72 -4.42 -9.99
C THR A 344 -42.31 -3.97 -9.60
N ILE A 345 -41.33 -4.23 -10.47
CA ILE A 345 -39.94 -3.77 -10.31
C ILE A 345 -39.88 -2.26 -10.48
N GLN A 346 -39.40 -1.53 -9.49
CA GLN A 346 -39.22 -0.08 -9.56
C GLN A 346 -37.86 0.32 -10.15
N ASN A 347 -36.80 -0.38 -9.76
CA ASN A 347 -35.43 -0.08 -10.17
C ASN A 347 -34.51 -1.29 -9.98
N VAL A 348 -33.45 -1.35 -10.78
CA VAL A 348 -32.33 -2.28 -10.61
C VAL A 348 -31.07 -1.46 -10.32
N ILE A 349 -30.31 -1.83 -9.30
CA ILE A 349 -29.04 -1.20 -8.94
C ILE A 349 -27.98 -2.28 -9.03
N ALA A 350 -26.88 -2.03 -9.74
CA ALA A 350 -25.73 -2.92 -9.84
C ALA A 350 -24.47 -2.10 -9.52
N ASN A 351 -23.56 -2.68 -8.74
CA ASN A 351 -22.27 -2.08 -8.38
C ASN A 351 -21.13 -3.00 -8.84
N LYS A 352 -20.03 -2.44 -9.35
CA LYS A 352 -18.79 -3.17 -9.69
C LYS A 352 -17.64 -2.78 -8.76
N VAL A 353 -16.67 -3.68 -8.66
CA VAL A 353 -15.33 -3.49 -8.11
C VAL A 353 -14.33 -3.72 -9.24
N GLY A 354 -13.29 -2.87 -9.32
CA GLY A 354 -12.33 -2.89 -10.42
C GLY A 354 -12.75 -1.99 -11.59
N ASP A 355 -11.80 -1.21 -12.09
CA ASP A 355 -11.98 -0.31 -13.24
C ASP A 355 -11.37 -0.82 -14.54
N THR A 356 -10.64 -1.93 -14.47
CA THR A 356 -9.91 -2.55 -15.58
C THR A 356 -10.59 -3.87 -16.01
N GLY A 357 -11.23 -3.87 -17.18
CA GLY A 357 -11.96 -5.03 -17.75
C GLY A 357 -13.35 -4.67 -18.30
N LYS A 358 -13.93 -5.53 -19.15
CA LYS A 358 -15.29 -5.32 -19.68
C LYS A 358 -16.30 -6.19 -18.92
N LEU A 359 -17.28 -5.54 -18.29
CA LEU A 359 -18.40 -6.21 -17.62
C LEU A 359 -19.73 -5.82 -18.30
N LYS A 360 -20.48 -6.83 -18.75
CA LYS A 360 -21.81 -6.66 -19.35
C LYS A 360 -22.85 -7.57 -18.72
N MET A 361 -24.12 -7.19 -18.82
CA MET A 361 -25.25 -7.86 -18.20
C MET A 361 -26.38 -8.16 -19.18
N LEU A 362 -26.94 -9.36 -19.04
CA LEU A 362 -28.15 -9.83 -19.71
C LEU A 362 -29.19 -10.26 -18.67
N MET A 363 -30.47 -10.18 -19.04
CA MET A 363 -31.58 -10.65 -18.21
C MET A 363 -32.43 -11.65 -18.98
N SER A 364 -32.82 -12.72 -18.33
CA SER A 364 -33.84 -13.65 -18.81
C SER A 364 -35.10 -13.50 -17.95
N PHE A 365 -36.26 -13.54 -18.60
CA PHE A 365 -37.58 -13.44 -17.96
C PHE A 365 -38.39 -14.75 -18.05
N ASP A 366 -37.75 -15.80 -18.54
CA ASP A 366 -38.30 -17.11 -18.87
C ASP A 366 -37.38 -18.24 -18.39
N GLN A 367 -36.76 -18.05 -17.23
CA GLN A 367 -35.96 -19.07 -16.53
C GLN A 367 -34.72 -19.56 -17.31
N GLY A 368 -34.18 -18.70 -18.18
CA GLY A 368 -32.98 -18.94 -18.97
C GLY A 368 -33.21 -19.39 -20.41
N ASP A 369 -34.46 -19.44 -20.88
CA ASP A 369 -34.78 -19.85 -22.26
C ASP A 369 -34.40 -18.76 -23.28
N THR A 370 -34.61 -17.48 -22.97
CA THR A 370 -34.17 -16.34 -23.79
C THR A 370 -33.44 -15.30 -22.95
N TRP A 371 -32.41 -14.69 -23.55
CA TRP A 371 -31.59 -13.66 -22.93
C TRP A 371 -31.84 -12.33 -23.62
N GLU A 372 -32.06 -11.28 -22.84
CA GLU A 372 -32.44 -9.98 -23.35
C GLU A 372 -31.56 -8.84 -22.81
N SER A 373 -31.32 -7.84 -23.67
CA SER A 373 -30.63 -6.58 -23.37
C SER A 373 -31.56 -5.39 -23.64
N CYS A 374 -31.60 -4.40 -22.76
CA CYS A 374 -32.43 -3.21 -22.93
C CYS A 374 -31.60 -2.02 -23.43
N ARG A 375 -31.78 -1.65 -24.70
CA ARG A 375 -31.16 -0.46 -25.31
C ARG A 375 -32.21 0.58 -25.67
N TYR A 376 -31.95 1.84 -25.31
CA TYR A 376 -32.86 2.96 -25.56
C TYR A 376 -34.32 2.74 -25.07
N GLY A 377 -34.48 1.92 -24.03
CA GLY A 377 -35.78 1.59 -23.43
C GLY A 377 -36.56 0.48 -24.13
N VAL A 378 -35.93 -0.25 -25.07
CA VAL A 378 -36.50 -1.41 -25.78
C VAL A 378 -35.66 -2.65 -25.47
N TRP A 379 -36.33 -3.76 -25.17
CA TRP A 379 -35.69 -5.06 -24.96
C TRP A 379 -35.48 -5.78 -26.29
N ASN A 380 -34.26 -6.29 -26.51
CA ASN A 380 -33.88 -7.10 -27.66
C ASN A 380 -33.30 -8.42 -27.19
N VAL A 381 -33.61 -9.50 -27.90
CA VAL A 381 -33.06 -10.84 -27.63
C VAL A 381 -31.61 -10.89 -28.12
N ILE A 382 -30.73 -11.44 -27.28
CA ILE A 382 -29.30 -11.64 -27.54
C ILE A 382 -29.02 -13.14 -27.55
N ASN A 383 -28.24 -13.61 -28.51
CA ASN A 383 -27.72 -14.97 -28.48
C ASN A 383 -26.61 -15.05 -27.44
N ILE A 384 -26.83 -15.79 -26.35
CA ILE A 384 -25.85 -15.89 -25.25
C ILE A 384 -24.62 -16.72 -25.64
N ASP A 385 -24.74 -17.58 -26.64
CA ASP A 385 -23.64 -18.44 -27.12
C ASP A 385 -22.70 -17.70 -28.08
N ASP A 386 -23.02 -16.46 -28.45
CA ASP A 386 -22.22 -15.60 -29.34
C ASP A 386 -21.53 -14.50 -28.50
N LEU A 387 -20.30 -14.77 -28.06
CA LEU A 387 -19.56 -13.90 -27.13
C LEU A 387 -19.31 -12.50 -27.70
N ASP A 388 -19.07 -12.38 -29.01
CA ASP A 388 -18.92 -11.10 -29.70
C ASP A 388 -20.21 -10.28 -29.68
N GLN A 389 -21.35 -10.93 -29.92
CA GLN A 389 -22.65 -10.28 -29.82
C GLN A 389 -22.92 -9.86 -28.37
N VAL A 390 -22.58 -10.68 -27.38
CA VAL A 390 -22.75 -10.34 -25.96
C VAL A 390 -21.87 -9.15 -25.56
N GLN A 391 -20.59 -9.14 -25.95
CA GLN A 391 -19.66 -8.05 -25.66
C GLN A 391 -20.17 -6.71 -26.23
N ASN A 392 -20.69 -6.74 -27.46
CA ASN A 392 -21.14 -5.55 -28.18
C ASN A 392 -22.55 -5.09 -27.78
N ASP A 393 -23.48 -6.01 -27.49
CA ASP A 393 -24.91 -5.72 -27.36
C ASP A 393 -25.51 -5.81 -25.95
N ALA A 394 -24.83 -6.47 -25.00
CA ALA A 394 -25.30 -6.54 -23.61
C ALA A 394 -25.19 -5.19 -22.86
N MET A 395 -25.91 -5.08 -21.73
CA MET A 395 -26.04 -3.83 -20.97
C MET A 395 -24.82 -3.57 -20.10
N THR A 396 -24.36 -2.33 -20.03
CA THR A 396 -23.40 -1.93 -18.98
C THR A 396 -24.11 -1.75 -17.63
N ILE A 397 -23.36 -1.68 -16.53
CA ILE A 397 -23.92 -1.34 -15.20
C ILE A 397 -24.68 -0.01 -15.23
N HIS A 398 -24.15 0.97 -15.96
CA HIS A 398 -24.79 2.28 -16.12
C HIS A 398 -26.14 2.16 -16.85
N ASP A 399 -26.26 1.26 -17.82
CA ASP A 399 -27.52 1.01 -18.53
C ASP A 399 -28.55 0.31 -17.63
N VAL A 400 -28.11 -0.66 -16.81
CA VAL A 400 -28.96 -1.33 -15.82
C VAL A 400 -29.51 -0.34 -14.80
N GLY A 401 -28.68 0.60 -14.31
CA GLY A 401 -29.10 1.64 -13.34
C GLY A 401 -30.17 2.62 -13.86
N LYS A 402 -30.37 2.69 -15.17
CA LYS A 402 -31.40 3.51 -15.82
C LYS A 402 -32.76 2.81 -15.92
N LEU A 403 -32.84 1.50 -15.69
CA LEU A 403 -34.07 0.73 -15.82
C LEU A 403 -35.06 1.05 -14.69
N LYS A 404 -36.19 1.66 -15.06
CA LYS A 404 -37.34 1.94 -14.17
C LYS A 404 -38.55 1.06 -14.48
N GLU A 405 -39.57 1.12 -13.62
CA GLU A 405 -40.85 0.38 -13.69
C GLU A 405 -41.45 0.23 -15.09
N LYS A 406 -41.43 1.30 -15.89
CA LYS A 406 -41.95 1.28 -17.27
C LYS A 406 -41.33 0.22 -18.18
N HIS A 407 -40.07 -0.18 -17.94
CA HIS A 407 -39.35 -1.13 -18.79
C HIS A 407 -39.70 -2.59 -18.45
N PHE A 408 -40.28 -2.85 -17.27
CA PHE A 408 -40.60 -4.20 -16.80
C PHE A 408 -42.09 -4.53 -16.88
N LYS A 409 -42.92 -3.60 -17.39
CA LYS A 409 -44.37 -3.68 -17.37
C LYS A 409 -44.95 -4.94 -18.05
N ASP A 410 -44.27 -5.42 -19.09
CA ASP A 410 -44.68 -6.58 -19.90
C ASP A 410 -43.79 -7.81 -19.67
N LYS A 411 -42.97 -7.81 -18.59
CA LYS A 411 -42.03 -8.89 -18.26
C LYS A 411 -42.55 -9.78 -17.13
N GLY A 412 -42.11 -11.03 -17.10
CA GLY A 412 -42.53 -12.05 -16.12
C GLY A 412 -42.01 -11.79 -14.70
N GLY A 413 -42.57 -12.51 -13.73
CA GLY A 413 -42.17 -12.41 -12.31
C GLY A 413 -40.89 -13.17 -11.94
N ASN A 414 -40.23 -13.83 -12.89
CA ASN A 414 -38.98 -14.55 -12.67
C ASN A 414 -37.88 -13.85 -13.46
N ILE A 415 -36.76 -13.52 -12.81
CA ILE A 415 -35.60 -12.93 -13.47
C ILE A 415 -34.38 -13.79 -13.23
N ARG A 416 -33.66 -14.15 -14.30
CA ARG A 416 -32.31 -14.70 -14.24
C ARG A 416 -31.32 -13.72 -14.84
N LEU A 417 -30.13 -13.64 -14.27
CA LEU A 417 -29.06 -12.75 -14.72
C LEU A 417 -27.90 -13.54 -15.30
N ALA A 418 -27.27 -12.99 -16.35
CA ALA A 418 -25.99 -13.44 -16.87
C ALA A 418 -25.01 -12.26 -16.94
N TYR A 419 -23.75 -12.54 -16.67
CA TYR A 419 -22.65 -11.59 -16.69
C TYR A 419 -21.62 -12.06 -17.70
N TYR A 420 -21.23 -11.17 -18.63
CA TYR A 420 -20.05 -11.35 -19.45
C TYR A 420 -18.87 -10.66 -18.77
N ILE A 421 -17.78 -11.39 -18.59
CA ILE A 421 -16.55 -10.92 -17.97
C ILE A 421 -15.41 -11.16 -18.94
N ASP A 422 -14.67 -10.09 -19.20
CA ASP A 422 -13.48 -10.05 -20.04
C ASP A 422 -12.42 -9.27 -19.25
N GLU A 423 -11.52 -10.05 -18.63
CA GLU A 423 -10.45 -9.57 -17.77
C GLU A 423 -9.24 -9.20 -18.62
N SER A 424 -8.71 -7.99 -18.43
CA SER A 424 -7.46 -7.61 -19.09
C SER A 424 -6.29 -8.38 -18.47
N ILE A 425 -5.60 -9.20 -19.26
CA ILE A 425 -4.41 -9.95 -18.83
C ILE A 425 -3.21 -9.04 -18.50
N HIS A 426 -3.32 -7.73 -18.78
CA HIS A 426 -2.26 -6.74 -18.54
C HIS A 426 -2.42 -5.99 -17.21
N MET A 427 -3.48 -6.25 -16.43
CA MET A 427 -3.77 -5.51 -15.20
C MET A 427 -4.06 -6.46 -14.04
N ASN A 428 -3.43 -6.21 -12.88
CA ASN A 428 -3.53 -7.06 -11.69
C ASN A 428 -4.85 -6.92 -10.89
N ASP A 429 -5.86 -6.20 -11.40
CA ASP A 429 -7.14 -5.98 -10.69
C ASP A 429 -8.34 -6.57 -11.47
N PRO A 430 -8.86 -7.75 -11.06
CA PRO A 430 -9.95 -8.42 -11.76
C PRO A 430 -11.31 -7.73 -11.53
N ILE A 431 -12.09 -7.54 -12.59
CA ILE A 431 -13.41 -6.91 -12.52
C ILE A 431 -14.44 -7.84 -11.86
N LYS A 432 -15.12 -7.36 -10.81
CA LYS A 432 -16.12 -8.15 -10.04
C LYS A 432 -17.41 -7.39 -9.85
N VAL A 433 -18.54 -8.11 -9.80
CA VAL A 433 -19.84 -7.56 -9.38
C VAL A 433 -19.90 -7.56 -7.85
N ASP A 434 -20.02 -6.38 -7.24
CA ASP A 434 -20.09 -6.20 -5.79
C ASP A 434 -21.47 -6.60 -5.24
N ASN A 435 -22.52 -5.97 -5.75
CA ASN A 435 -23.90 -6.27 -5.37
C ASN A 435 -24.90 -5.85 -6.45
N ILE A 436 -26.03 -6.57 -6.49
CA ILE A 436 -27.19 -6.23 -7.33
C ILE A 436 -28.44 -6.19 -6.45
N LYS A 437 -29.22 -5.11 -6.57
CA LYS A 437 -30.45 -4.89 -5.80
C LYS A 437 -31.62 -4.60 -6.73
N ILE A 438 -32.65 -5.42 -6.66
CA ILE A 438 -33.93 -5.23 -7.34
C ILE A 438 -34.94 -4.70 -6.33
N ILE A 439 -35.57 -3.57 -6.63
CA ILE A 439 -36.56 -2.92 -5.76
C ILE A 439 -37.95 -3.21 -6.32
N THR A 440 -38.87 -3.74 -5.50
CA THR A 440 -40.23 -4.13 -5.94
C THR A 440 -41.32 -3.53 -5.04
N ASN A 441 -42.55 -3.41 -5.58
CA ASN A 441 -43.74 -3.07 -4.80
C ASN A 441 -44.34 -4.30 -4.11
N SER A 442 -44.70 -4.21 -2.83
CA SER A 442 -45.37 -5.32 -2.11
C SER A 442 -46.85 -5.43 -2.50
N PRO A 443 -47.40 -6.64 -2.71
CA PRO A 443 -48.83 -6.82 -2.87
C PRO A 443 -49.54 -6.46 -1.56
N LEU A 444 -50.65 -5.71 -1.68
CA LEU A 444 -51.48 -5.27 -0.55
C LEU A 444 -52.11 -6.49 0.13
N GLU A 445 -52.04 -6.49 1.47
CA GLU A 445 -52.47 -7.54 2.43
C GLU A 445 -51.41 -8.62 2.72
N ASP A 446 -50.46 -8.36 3.62
CA ASP A 446 -50.54 -8.70 5.06
C ASP A 446 -49.24 -8.32 5.83
N VAL A 447 -49.37 -8.16 7.15
CA VAL A 447 -48.38 -8.01 8.24
C VAL A 447 -47.06 -7.25 7.98
N LYS A 448 -46.95 -6.09 8.65
CA LYS A 448 -45.69 -5.35 8.91
C LYS A 448 -44.62 -6.25 9.56
N PHE A 449 -43.49 -6.45 8.88
CA PHE A 449 -42.24 -6.78 9.55
C PHE A 449 -41.46 -5.50 9.89
N ALA A 450 -41.25 -5.30 11.18
CA ALA A 450 -40.35 -4.31 11.75
C ALA A 450 -39.04 -5.02 12.15
N SER A 451 -38.23 -5.37 11.16
CA SER A 451 -36.83 -5.76 11.36
C SER A 451 -36.16 -5.94 10.00
N ALA A 452 -35.22 -5.04 9.73
CA ALA A 452 -34.30 -5.11 8.60
C ALA A 452 -33.38 -6.33 8.77
N ALA A 453 -33.21 -7.12 7.72
CA ALA A 453 -32.11 -8.07 7.61
C ALA A 453 -30.99 -7.41 6.81
N PHE A 454 -29.84 -7.23 7.47
CA PHE A 454 -28.57 -6.89 6.83
C PHE A 454 -28.03 -8.14 6.13
N TYR A 455 -27.70 -8.01 4.86
CA TYR A 455 -26.79 -8.96 4.22
C TYR A 455 -25.39 -8.40 4.38
N LEU A 456 -24.58 -9.08 5.18
CA LEU A 456 -23.15 -8.86 5.19
C LEU A 456 -22.58 -9.78 4.12
N LEU A 457 -21.96 -9.20 3.09
CA LEU A 457 -21.08 -9.93 2.19
C LEU A 457 -19.87 -10.34 3.03
N ASN A 458 -19.53 -11.63 3.01
CA ASN A 458 -18.36 -12.16 3.69
C ASN A 458 -17.22 -12.26 2.68
N SER A 459 -16.26 -11.36 2.80
CA SER A 459 -15.00 -11.36 2.10
C SER A 459 -14.11 -12.45 2.71
N LEU A 460 -13.63 -13.40 1.90
CA LEU A 460 -12.77 -14.50 2.38
C LEU A 460 -11.60 -13.96 3.21
N ALA A 461 -11.54 -14.33 4.49
CA ALA A 461 -10.42 -13.97 5.36
C ALA A 461 -9.11 -14.54 4.79
N THR A 462 -8.06 -13.71 4.77
CA THR A 462 -6.75 -14.06 4.24
C THR A 462 -5.82 -14.50 5.37
N ILE A 463 -5.08 -15.59 5.12
CA ILE A 463 -4.09 -16.11 6.05
C ILE A 463 -2.68 -15.82 5.57
N ASN A 464 -1.95 -15.03 6.36
CA ASN A 464 -0.53 -14.79 6.19
C ASN A 464 0.22 -15.36 7.40
N ILE A 465 0.39 -16.69 7.42
CA ILE A 465 1.08 -17.42 8.48
C ILE A 465 2.33 -18.11 7.93
N LYS A 466 3.39 -18.11 8.72
CA LYS A 466 4.64 -18.83 8.43
C LYS A 466 5.15 -19.53 9.67
N VAL A 467 5.98 -20.55 9.45
CA VAL A 467 6.79 -21.16 10.50
C VAL A 467 8.19 -20.55 10.42
N ALA A 468 8.69 -20.03 11.54
CA ALA A 468 10.07 -19.53 11.67
C ALA A 468 10.69 -20.18 12.92
N GLY A 469 11.72 -21.01 12.73
CA GLY A 469 12.19 -21.92 13.78
C GLY A 469 11.03 -22.82 14.28
N ASN A 470 10.86 -22.89 15.61
CA ASN A 470 9.74 -23.61 16.23
C ASN A 470 8.54 -22.70 16.58
N LYS A 471 8.40 -21.55 15.89
CA LYS A 471 7.26 -20.62 16.09
C LYS A 471 6.36 -20.57 14.87
N LEU A 472 5.06 -20.65 15.11
CA LEU A 472 4.03 -20.28 14.17
C LEU A 472 3.71 -18.80 14.37
N ILE A 473 4.04 -17.98 13.38
CA ILE A 473 3.85 -16.53 13.43
C ILE A 473 3.08 -16.03 12.20
N GLY A 474 2.17 -15.09 12.40
CA GLY A 474 1.40 -14.53 11.30
C GLY A 474 0.16 -13.81 11.76
N ASN A 475 -0.57 -13.27 10.80
CA ASN A 475 -1.82 -12.56 11.05
C ASN A 475 -2.95 -13.24 10.27
N LEU A 476 -4.08 -13.39 10.94
CA LEU A 476 -5.35 -13.75 10.33
C LEU A 476 -6.09 -12.43 10.11
N ASP A 477 -6.21 -12.00 8.86
CA ASP A 477 -6.89 -10.76 8.49
C ASP A 477 -8.20 -11.08 7.76
N ASP A 478 -9.23 -10.31 8.07
CA ASP A 478 -10.56 -10.42 7.51
C ASP A 478 -10.83 -9.09 6.85
N ALA A 479 -11.10 -9.10 5.54
CA ALA A 479 -11.24 -7.87 4.77
C ALA A 479 -12.43 -7.01 5.24
N ASP A 480 -13.43 -7.64 5.89
CA ASP A 480 -14.57 -6.97 6.52
C ASP A 480 -14.30 -6.54 7.97
N LYS A 481 -13.08 -6.79 8.47
CA LYS A 481 -12.63 -6.55 9.85
C LYS A 481 -13.55 -7.21 10.89
N GLY A 482 -14.09 -8.38 10.55
CA GLY A 482 -14.93 -9.24 11.37
C GLY A 482 -14.20 -9.91 12.54
N LYS A 483 -14.90 -10.78 13.28
CA LYS A 483 -14.28 -11.61 14.33
C LYS A 483 -13.87 -12.96 13.77
N VAL A 484 -12.74 -13.47 14.24
CA VAL A 484 -12.07 -14.66 13.71
C VAL A 484 -11.62 -15.57 14.86
N GLN A 485 -11.49 -16.86 14.56
CA GLN A 485 -10.99 -17.89 15.46
C GLN A 485 -10.17 -18.92 14.68
N TYR A 486 -9.27 -19.63 15.35
CA TYR A 486 -8.43 -20.65 14.70
C TYR A 486 -8.21 -21.86 15.59
N ARG A 487 -7.72 -22.95 15.00
CA ARG A 487 -7.18 -24.12 15.71
C ARG A 487 -6.02 -24.70 14.90
N VAL A 488 -5.09 -25.33 15.61
CA VAL A 488 -3.85 -25.84 15.06
C VAL A 488 -3.76 -27.34 15.34
N PHE A 489 -3.38 -28.10 14.31
CA PHE A 489 -3.06 -29.51 14.37
C PHE A 489 -1.59 -29.71 14.03
N LEU A 490 -0.92 -30.58 14.78
CA LEU A 490 0.44 -31.03 14.53
C LEU A 490 0.41 -32.54 14.29
N ASN A 491 0.92 -32.98 13.15
CA ASN A 491 0.94 -34.40 12.74
C ASN A 491 -0.43 -35.08 12.84
N GLY A 492 -1.49 -34.34 12.46
CA GLY A 492 -2.88 -34.81 12.49
C GLY A 492 -3.55 -34.86 13.87
N LYS A 493 -2.87 -34.39 14.93
CA LYS A 493 -3.43 -34.32 16.29
C LYS A 493 -3.73 -32.87 16.68
N PRO A 494 -4.81 -32.60 17.44
CA PRO A 494 -5.06 -31.27 18.00
C PRO A 494 -3.86 -30.79 18.81
N TYR A 495 -3.33 -29.63 18.46
CA TYR A 495 -2.18 -29.03 19.10
C TYR A 495 -2.59 -27.81 19.94
N TYR A 496 -3.38 -26.92 19.35
CA TYR A 496 -3.87 -25.72 20.03
C TYR A 496 -5.21 -25.24 19.47
N PRO A 497 -6.26 -25.13 20.29
CA PRO A 497 -6.45 -25.74 21.61
C PRO A 497 -6.26 -27.27 21.65
N GLN A 498 -5.83 -27.82 22.79
CA GLN A 498 -5.53 -29.26 22.94
C GLN A 498 -6.76 -30.17 22.84
N ASP A 499 -7.96 -29.63 23.03
CA ASP A 499 -9.23 -30.33 22.87
C ASP A 499 -9.73 -30.37 21.42
N GLY A 500 -9.06 -29.67 20.50
CA GLY A 500 -9.43 -29.56 19.08
C GLY A 500 -10.60 -28.61 18.80
N ALA A 501 -11.07 -27.86 19.80
CA ALA A 501 -12.02 -26.77 19.60
C ALA A 501 -11.35 -25.57 18.91
N PHE A 502 -12.13 -24.63 18.39
CA PHE A 502 -11.61 -23.33 17.96
C PHE A 502 -11.28 -22.46 19.17
N THR A 503 -10.33 -21.54 19.03
CA THR A 503 -10.09 -20.46 20.00
C THR A 503 -11.35 -19.59 20.18
N SER A 504 -11.40 -18.78 21.23
CA SER A 504 -12.46 -17.78 21.35
C SER A 504 -12.42 -16.78 20.17
N LEU A 505 -13.59 -16.40 19.66
CA LEU A 505 -13.75 -15.33 18.66
C LEU A 505 -13.07 -14.03 19.11
N ALA A 506 -12.12 -13.55 18.33
CA ALA A 506 -11.35 -12.33 18.56
C ALA A 506 -11.46 -11.38 17.35
N PRO A 507 -11.32 -10.06 17.53
CA PRO A 507 -11.38 -9.11 16.41
C PRO A 507 -10.22 -9.32 15.43
N SER A 508 -10.49 -9.15 14.14
CA SER A 508 -9.49 -9.14 13.07
C SER A 508 -8.84 -7.75 12.89
N PRO A 509 -7.53 -7.65 12.59
CA PRO A 509 -6.57 -8.74 12.40
C PRO A 509 -6.19 -9.41 13.72
N LEU A 510 -6.13 -10.74 13.72
CA LEU A 510 -5.71 -11.55 14.87
C LEU A 510 -4.27 -12.04 14.67
N ASN A 511 -3.38 -11.56 15.54
CA ASN A 511 -1.99 -12.01 15.55
C ASN A 511 -1.89 -13.41 16.17
N ILE A 512 -1.27 -14.33 15.44
CA ILE A 512 -0.94 -15.67 15.89
C ILE A 512 0.55 -15.70 16.22
N GLN A 513 0.86 -16.04 17.46
CA GLN A 513 2.21 -16.28 17.92
C GLN A 513 2.18 -17.51 18.83
N LEU A 514 2.38 -18.68 18.24
CA LEU A 514 2.32 -19.96 18.94
C LEU A 514 3.68 -20.66 18.87
N ASN A 515 4.23 -21.00 20.04
CA ASN A 515 5.43 -21.83 20.12
C ASN A 515 5.04 -23.30 19.96
N ILE A 516 5.64 -23.98 18.99
CA ILE A 516 5.48 -25.41 18.77
C ILE A 516 6.48 -26.14 19.68
N SER A 517 5.96 -27.02 20.53
CA SER A 517 6.76 -27.73 21.50
C SER A 517 7.58 -28.82 20.82
N GLU A 518 8.88 -28.78 21.06
CA GLU A 518 9.85 -29.79 20.61
C GLU A 518 9.54 -31.20 21.09
N ARG A 519 8.79 -31.36 22.18
CA ARG A 519 8.35 -32.66 22.69
C ARG A 519 7.31 -33.33 21.79
N ASP A 520 6.59 -32.53 21.01
CA ASP A 520 5.51 -32.97 20.14
C ASP A 520 5.96 -33.02 18.66
N ILE A 521 7.18 -32.55 18.38
CA ILE A 521 7.84 -32.57 17.07
C ILE A 521 8.64 -33.87 16.92
N ILE A 522 8.61 -34.45 15.72
CA ILE A 522 9.46 -35.58 15.34
C ILE A 522 10.72 -35.01 14.68
N PHE A 523 11.87 -35.12 15.36
CA PHE A 523 13.15 -34.59 14.87
C PHE A 523 13.65 -35.30 13.61
N GLY A 524 14.24 -34.53 12.69
CA GLY A 524 14.87 -35.05 11.48
C GLY A 524 13.88 -35.63 10.44
N VAL A 525 12.57 -35.42 10.64
CA VAL A 525 11.50 -35.83 9.73
C VAL A 525 10.57 -34.64 9.49
N GLU A 526 9.91 -34.61 8.33
CA GLU A 526 8.86 -33.62 8.06
C GLU A 526 7.68 -33.80 9.03
N ASN A 527 7.35 -32.73 9.74
CA ASN A 527 6.16 -32.60 10.57
C ASN A 527 5.12 -31.79 9.78
N ALA A 528 3.88 -32.25 9.79
CA ALA A 528 2.78 -31.55 9.14
C ALA A 528 2.08 -30.63 10.14
N LEU A 529 1.97 -29.35 9.81
CA LEU A 529 1.19 -28.37 10.55
C LEU A 529 -0.02 -27.96 9.74
N LYS A 530 -1.20 -28.03 10.36
CA LYS A 530 -2.46 -27.61 9.77
C LYS A 530 -3.12 -26.58 10.68
N VAL A 531 -3.38 -25.40 10.17
CA VAL A 531 -4.11 -24.34 10.85
C VAL A 531 -5.46 -24.21 10.16
N GLU A 532 -6.52 -24.49 10.89
CA GLU A 532 -7.88 -24.26 10.41
C GLU A 532 -8.40 -22.97 11.03
N PHE A 533 -9.00 -22.12 10.23
CA PHE A 533 -9.60 -20.88 10.68
C PHE A 533 -11.08 -20.85 10.39
N GLN A 534 -11.79 -20.04 11.17
CA GLN A 534 -13.20 -19.82 11.02
C GLN A 534 -13.53 -18.36 11.33
N ASP A 535 -14.36 -17.74 10.51
CA ASP A 535 -14.89 -16.41 10.78
C ASP A 535 -16.12 -16.45 11.71
N ALA A 536 -16.69 -15.27 11.96
CA ALA A 536 -17.88 -15.10 12.79
C ALA A 536 -19.16 -15.72 12.18
N TRP A 537 -19.16 -16.00 10.88
CA TRP A 537 -20.29 -16.58 10.13
C TRP A 537 -20.16 -18.09 9.95
N GLY A 538 -19.03 -18.66 10.36
CA GLY A 538 -18.78 -20.09 10.37
C GLY A 538 -18.10 -20.61 9.10
N GLN A 539 -17.73 -19.74 8.15
CA GLN A 539 -16.96 -20.15 7.00
C GLN A 539 -15.54 -20.48 7.44
N THR A 540 -15.04 -21.61 6.95
CA THR A 540 -13.72 -22.14 7.31
C THR A 540 -12.81 -22.18 6.11
N ASP A 541 -11.54 -21.93 6.35
CA ASP A 541 -10.49 -22.23 5.39
C ASP A 541 -9.26 -22.77 6.15
N VAL A 542 -8.25 -23.21 5.43
CA VAL A 542 -7.17 -24.04 5.95
C VAL A 542 -5.83 -23.61 5.37
N TRP A 543 -4.85 -23.48 6.25
CA TRP A 543 -3.46 -23.36 5.88
C TRP A 543 -2.68 -24.60 6.31
N GLU A 544 -1.92 -25.20 5.40
CA GLU A 544 -1.10 -26.37 5.68
C GLU A 544 0.35 -26.10 5.28
N THR A 545 1.27 -26.58 6.10
CA THR A 545 2.69 -26.61 5.75
C THR A 545 3.35 -27.85 6.30
N LYS A 546 4.55 -28.12 5.80
CA LYS A 546 5.46 -29.11 6.38
C LYS A 546 6.74 -28.42 6.81
N PHE A 547 7.28 -28.83 7.95
CA PHE A 547 8.56 -28.35 8.43
C PHE A 547 9.35 -29.50 9.04
N VAL A 548 10.67 -29.49 8.85
CA VAL A 548 11.54 -30.46 9.51
C VAL A 548 11.81 -29.96 10.92
N GLY A 549 11.44 -30.78 11.91
CA GLY A 549 11.65 -30.46 13.31
C GLY A 549 13.13 -30.32 13.65
N THR A 550 13.51 -29.20 14.25
CA THR A 550 14.89 -28.93 14.70
C THR A 550 14.92 -28.29 16.09
N TYR A 551 16.11 -28.19 16.67
CA TYR A 551 16.31 -27.55 17.97
C TYR A 551 16.06 -26.03 17.86
N SER A 552 15.41 -25.42 18.85
CA SER A 552 15.29 -23.97 18.98
C SER A 552 16.38 -23.39 19.89
N GLY A 553 16.76 -22.14 19.65
CA GLY A 553 17.77 -21.43 20.42
C GLY A 553 18.91 -20.88 19.57
N LEU A 554 19.98 -20.43 20.22
CA LEU A 554 21.25 -20.17 19.55
C LEU A 554 22.04 -21.47 19.52
N MET A 555 22.06 -22.11 18.36
CA MET A 555 22.50 -23.49 18.25
C MET A 555 23.93 -23.57 17.75
N PHE A 556 24.77 -24.30 18.47
CA PHE A 556 26.15 -24.56 18.06
C PHE A 556 26.23 -25.84 17.22
N MET A 557 26.93 -25.76 16.09
CA MET A 557 27.15 -26.86 15.14
C MET A 557 28.62 -26.99 14.77
N ASP A 558 29.00 -28.20 14.37
CA ASP A 558 30.28 -28.46 13.73
C ASP A 558 30.28 -28.08 12.23
N GLU A 559 31.43 -28.25 11.58
CA GLU A 559 31.59 -28.01 10.14
C GLU A 559 30.69 -28.88 9.25
N ASN A 560 30.21 -30.02 9.75
CA ASN A 560 29.31 -30.95 9.07
C ASN A 560 27.83 -30.71 9.43
N LYS A 561 27.51 -29.57 10.07
CA LYS A 561 26.15 -29.18 10.51
C LYS A 561 25.53 -30.11 11.56
N GLN A 562 26.35 -30.84 12.34
CA GLN A 562 25.89 -31.61 13.47
C GLN A 562 25.88 -30.75 14.74
N TYR A 563 24.78 -30.78 15.49
CA TYR A 563 24.62 -29.98 16.72
C TYR A 563 25.46 -30.50 17.88
N TYR A 564 26.07 -29.58 18.65
CA TYR A 564 26.79 -29.89 19.90
C TYR A 564 25.86 -30.03 21.11
N SER A 565 24.77 -29.25 21.14
CA SER A 565 23.80 -29.25 22.24
C SER A 565 22.37 -29.23 21.74
N ASP A 566 21.45 -29.66 22.60
CA ASP A 566 20.01 -29.47 22.43
C ASP A 566 19.55 -28.09 22.95
N THR A 567 18.26 -27.80 22.79
CA THR A 567 17.61 -26.54 23.18
C THR A 567 17.67 -26.24 24.69
N PHE A 568 17.81 -27.27 25.52
CA PHE A 568 17.89 -27.13 26.97
C PHE A 568 19.34 -27.14 27.48
N GLY A 569 20.32 -27.13 26.58
CA GLY A 569 21.74 -27.22 26.91
C GLY A 569 22.22 -28.64 27.22
N GLY A 570 21.42 -29.66 26.92
CA GLY A 570 21.85 -31.05 26.95
C GLY A 570 22.92 -31.31 25.89
N ILE A 571 23.96 -32.05 26.24
CA ILE A 571 25.10 -32.31 25.35
C ILE A 571 24.73 -33.44 24.38
N LEU A 572 24.80 -33.15 23.07
CA LEU A 572 24.62 -34.13 21.99
C LEU A 572 25.96 -34.66 21.51
N LYS A 573 26.97 -33.78 21.44
CA LYS A 573 28.31 -34.06 20.95
C LYS A 573 29.29 -33.10 21.64
N TYR A 574 30.51 -33.57 21.92
CA TYR A 574 31.58 -32.71 22.43
C TYR A 574 32.38 -32.08 21.29
N LEU A 575 32.79 -30.83 21.47
CA LEU A 575 33.87 -30.22 20.69
C LEU A 575 35.20 -30.75 21.24
N ASP A 576 35.71 -31.80 20.62
CA ASP A 576 36.82 -32.61 21.13
C ASP A 576 38.15 -32.21 20.46
N PHE A 577 39.20 -32.03 21.26
CA PHE A 577 40.55 -31.67 20.83
C PHE A 577 41.58 -32.79 21.08
N ASP A 578 41.11 -34.01 21.33
CA ASP A 578 41.94 -35.17 21.67
C ASP A 578 42.84 -34.92 22.91
N ILE A 579 43.96 -35.63 23.00
CA ILE A 579 44.94 -35.50 24.07
C ILE A 579 45.79 -34.26 23.82
N ILE A 580 45.72 -33.30 24.74
CA ILE A 580 46.50 -32.07 24.71
C ILE A 580 47.72 -32.22 25.62
N VAL A 581 48.90 -31.90 25.10
CA VAL A 581 50.15 -31.94 25.87
C VAL A 581 50.48 -30.53 26.37
N ALA A 582 50.81 -30.42 27.66
CA ALA A 582 51.21 -29.16 28.29
C ALA A 582 52.32 -28.43 27.49
N GLY A 583 52.12 -27.13 27.24
CA GLY A 583 53.02 -26.29 26.46
C GLY A 583 52.71 -26.26 24.96
N GLN A 584 51.62 -26.89 24.50
CA GLN A 584 51.18 -26.87 23.11
C GLN A 584 49.94 -26.00 22.90
N THR A 585 49.78 -25.56 21.65
CA THR A 585 48.53 -25.01 21.12
C THR A 585 47.98 -25.98 20.09
N THR A 586 46.69 -26.32 20.20
CA THR A 586 46.02 -27.22 19.26
C THR A 586 45.81 -26.57 17.89
N ILE A 587 45.48 -27.38 16.89
CA ILE A 587 44.86 -26.90 15.65
C ILE A 587 43.50 -26.29 16.02
N ASP A 588 43.11 -25.23 15.33
CA ASP A 588 41.79 -24.62 15.48
C ASP A 588 40.70 -25.45 14.80
N GLN A 589 39.52 -25.48 15.42
CA GLN A 589 38.32 -26.10 14.88
C GLN A 589 37.27 -25.04 14.59
N LYS A 590 36.59 -25.20 13.45
CA LYS A 590 35.49 -24.35 13.03
C LYS A 590 34.22 -24.71 13.79
N VAL A 591 33.57 -23.69 14.35
CA VAL A 591 32.29 -23.80 15.04
C VAL A 591 31.31 -22.81 14.41
N ILE A 592 30.06 -23.24 14.26
CA ILE A 592 28.99 -22.44 13.67
C ILE A 592 27.94 -22.20 14.74
N VAL A 593 27.49 -20.96 14.89
CA VAL A 593 26.34 -20.59 15.72
C VAL A 593 25.21 -20.12 14.82
N LYS A 594 24.04 -20.76 14.95
CA LYS A 594 22.85 -20.47 14.13
C LYS A 594 21.73 -19.89 14.99
N ASN A 595 21.09 -18.83 14.49
CA ASN A 595 19.92 -18.25 15.14
C ASN A 595 18.66 -19.07 14.84
N GLN A 596 18.24 -19.94 15.76
CA GLN A 596 17.00 -20.72 15.67
C GLN A 596 15.95 -20.28 16.69
N LEU A 597 15.99 -19.01 17.12
CA LEU A 597 15.00 -18.41 18.02
C LEU A 597 13.69 -18.05 17.31
N GLY A 598 13.70 -18.02 15.97
CA GLY A 598 12.55 -17.63 15.15
C GLY A 598 12.30 -16.12 15.08
N GLU A 599 13.20 -15.32 15.66
CA GLU A 599 13.13 -13.85 15.71
C GLU A 599 14.49 -13.26 15.32
N ARG A 600 14.48 -12.04 14.79
CA ARG A 600 15.70 -11.28 14.52
C ARG A 600 16.33 -10.87 15.86
N VAL A 601 17.63 -11.05 15.99
CA VAL A 601 18.40 -10.68 17.19
C VAL A 601 19.58 -9.79 16.80
N GLN A 602 20.22 -9.16 17.79
CA GLN A 602 21.44 -8.38 17.58
C GLN A 602 22.46 -8.65 18.68
N ASN A 603 23.70 -8.17 18.47
CA ASN A 603 24.79 -8.23 19.47
C ASN A 603 25.07 -9.64 20.00
N LEU A 604 25.27 -10.61 19.10
CA LEU A 604 25.63 -11.96 19.50
C LEU A 604 27.03 -12.00 20.11
N LEU A 605 27.07 -12.21 21.42
CA LEU A 605 28.27 -12.32 22.24
C LEU A 605 28.53 -13.78 22.61
N LEU A 606 29.73 -14.28 22.29
CA LEU A 606 30.22 -15.61 22.67
C LEU A 606 31.33 -15.47 23.71
N GLU A 607 31.19 -16.19 24.83
CA GLU A 607 32.13 -16.14 25.96
C GLU A 607 32.45 -17.54 26.47
N VAL A 608 33.73 -17.80 26.78
CA VAL A 608 34.17 -19.01 27.47
C VAL A 608 33.91 -18.87 28.97
N GLN A 609 33.32 -19.90 29.59
CA GLN A 609 33.22 -19.99 31.05
C GLN A 609 34.57 -20.41 31.65
N LYS A 610 35.33 -19.42 32.12
CA LYS A 610 36.70 -19.63 32.65
C LYS A 610 36.76 -20.32 34.02
N GLU A 611 35.65 -20.36 34.76
CA GLU A 611 35.59 -20.82 36.17
C GLU A 611 35.91 -22.32 36.35
N ASN A 612 35.70 -23.13 35.31
CA ASN A 612 35.89 -24.58 35.37
C ASN A 612 37.13 -25.06 34.59
N LEU A 613 37.98 -24.15 34.10
CA LEU A 613 39.17 -24.51 33.34
C LEU A 613 40.32 -24.91 34.28
N PRO A 614 41.11 -25.94 33.94
CA PRO A 614 42.32 -26.27 34.67
C PRO A 614 43.35 -25.14 34.63
N ASP A 615 44.11 -24.99 35.71
CA ASP A 615 45.17 -23.98 35.80
C ASP A 615 46.20 -24.16 34.68
N GLY A 616 46.46 -23.08 33.94
CA GLY A 616 47.40 -23.08 32.81
C GLY A 616 46.80 -23.54 31.49
N VAL A 617 45.49 -23.78 31.40
CA VAL A 617 44.75 -24.06 30.17
C VAL A 617 43.91 -22.84 29.76
N GLU A 618 44.03 -22.42 28.50
CA GLU A 618 43.28 -21.32 27.93
C GLU A 618 42.55 -21.76 26.67
N ILE A 619 41.24 -21.51 26.63
CA ILE A 619 40.43 -21.68 25.41
C ILE A 619 40.45 -20.35 24.67
N GLN A 620 40.96 -20.36 23.44
CA GLN A 620 41.09 -19.19 22.58
C GLN A 620 40.07 -19.25 21.44
N MET A 621 39.39 -18.13 21.19
CA MET A 621 38.44 -17.98 20.08
C MET A 621 38.95 -16.96 19.06
N SER A 622 38.55 -17.10 17.79
CA SER A 622 38.89 -16.14 16.73
C SER A 622 37.81 -16.05 15.66
N TYR A 623 37.72 -14.90 14.98
CA TYR A 623 36.93 -14.74 13.75
C TYR A 623 37.59 -15.41 12.53
N THR A 624 38.92 -15.59 12.55
CA THR A 624 39.69 -16.09 11.41
C THR A 624 40.56 -17.28 11.80
N SER A 625 40.61 -18.29 10.95
CA SER A 625 41.53 -19.43 11.13
C SER A 625 42.98 -19.07 10.78
N SER A 626 43.19 -18.29 9.72
CA SER A 626 44.53 -17.92 9.25
C SER A 626 44.58 -16.47 8.75
N PRO A 627 45.27 -15.55 9.46
CA PRO A 627 45.91 -15.77 10.76
C PRO A 627 44.89 -15.99 11.88
N PHE A 628 45.20 -16.86 12.84
CA PHE A 628 44.39 -17.01 14.06
C PHE A 628 44.71 -15.87 15.03
N ILE A 629 43.74 -14.98 15.27
CA ILE A 629 43.87 -13.84 16.19
C ILE A 629 43.01 -14.13 17.43
N PRO A 630 43.62 -14.45 18.58
CA PRO A 630 42.86 -14.83 19.77
C PRO A 630 42.12 -13.63 20.37
N GLU A 631 40.85 -13.82 20.67
CA GLU A 631 39.96 -12.87 21.33
C GLU A 631 39.42 -13.45 22.64
N ASP A 632 39.25 -12.60 23.65
CA ASP A 632 38.66 -12.97 24.95
C ASP A 632 37.15 -13.31 24.82
N PHE A 633 36.48 -12.66 23.86
CA PHE A 633 35.08 -12.89 23.50
C PHE A 633 34.88 -12.59 22.02
N ILE A 634 33.88 -13.21 21.40
CA ILE A 634 33.49 -12.92 20.02
C ILE A 634 32.18 -12.14 20.07
N LEU A 635 32.11 -10.97 19.44
CA LEU A 635 30.93 -10.13 19.34
C LEU A 635 30.57 -9.87 17.87
N PHE A 636 29.51 -10.51 17.40
CA PHE A 636 28.90 -10.15 16.12
C PHE A 636 27.96 -8.96 16.33
N ASN A 637 28.50 -7.75 16.19
CA ASN A 637 27.74 -6.50 16.27
C ASN A 637 26.99 -6.21 14.96
N LYS A 638 25.99 -7.04 14.67
CA LYS A 638 25.09 -6.90 13.53
C LYS A 638 23.71 -7.46 13.88
N PHE A 639 22.72 -7.15 13.05
CA PHE A 639 21.47 -7.91 13.05
C PHE A 639 21.75 -9.33 12.53
N ILE A 640 21.10 -10.30 13.17
CA ILE A 640 21.18 -11.72 12.81
C ILE A 640 19.75 -12.18 12.56
N GLU A 641 19.47 -12.49 11.30
CA GLU A 641 18.15 -12.95 10.86
C GLU A 641 17.84 -14.35 11.40
N PRO A 642 16.57 -14.76 11.45
CA PRO A 642 16.20 -16.15 11.68
C PRO A 642 16.91 -17.08 10.69
N ASP A 643 17.42 -18.19 11.20
CA ASP A 643 18.22 -19.20 10.49
C ASP A 643 19.58 -18.74 9.93
N GLU A 644 20.01 -17.50 10.21
CA GLU A 644 21.34 -17.03 9.83
C GLU A 644 22.44 -17.72 10.67
N GLU A 645 23.53 -18.07 9.99
CA GLU A 645 24.69 -18.77 10.55
C GLU A 645 25.88 -17.82 10.67
N ASN A 646 26.58 -17.89 11.80
CA ASN A 646 27.82 -17.16 12.05
C ASN A 646 28.93 -18.14 12.45
N GLU A 647 30.11 -17.96 11.89
CA GLU A 647 31.21 -18.90 12.04
C GLU A 647 32.33 -18.29 12.88
N PHE A 648 32.96 -19.10 13.72
CA PHE A 648 34.13 -18.73 14.50
C PHE A 648 35.04 -19.95 14.71
N TYR A 649 36.24 -19.73 15.20
CA TYR A 649 37.26 -20.76 15.36
C TYR A 649 37.68 -20.87 16.82
N VAL A 650 37.85 -22.09 17.31
CA VAL A 650 38.24 -22.39 18.69
C VAL A 650 39.51 -23.21 18.70
N ARG A 651 40.45 -22.90 19.58
CA ARG A 651 41.63 -23.74 19.86
C ARG A 651 41.98 -23.68 21.34
N ILE A 652 42.79 -24.63 21.78
CA ILE A 652 43.24 -24.71 23.17
C ILE A 652 44.73 -24.44 23.23
N ALA A 653 45.15 -23.51 24.10
CA ALA A 653 46.54 -23.21 24.39
C ALA A 653 46.86 -23.59 25.84
N THR A 654 47.97 -24.29 26.05
CA THR A 654 48.38 -24.76 27.38
C THR A 654 49.77 -24.27 27.74
N GLN A 655 49.95 -23.94 29.02
CA GLN A 655 51.27 -23.62 29.58
C GLN A 655 52.05 -24.90 29.88
N ILE A 656 53.38 -24.81 29.91
CA ILE A 656 54.26 -25.97 30.14
C ILE A 656 54.08 -26.61 31.53
N ASN A 657 53.52 -25.86 32.48
CA ASN A 657 53.25 -26.26 33.85
C ASN A 657 51.76 -26.55 34.12
N ALA A 658 50.92 -26.63 33.08
CA ALA A 658 49.51 -26.99 33.23
C ALA A 658 49.37 -28.38 33.88
N GLU A 659 48.50 -28.50 34.87
CA GLU A 659 48.29 -29.77 35.57
C GLU A 659 47.47 -30.75 34.69
N PRO A 660 47.75 -32.07 34.74
CA PRO A 660 46.98 -33.03 33.96
C PRO A 660 45.54 -33.12 34.48
N ASP A 661 44.56 -32.84 33.61
CA ASP A 661 43.15 -33.09 33.87
C ASP A 661 42.61 -34.18 32.92
N PRO A 662 42.35 -35.39 33.42
CA PRO A 662 41.83 -36.48 32.59
C PRO A 662 40.38 -36.28 32.12
N ASN A 663 39.65 -35.28 32.64
CA ASN A 663 38.26 -34.97 32.24
C ASN A 663 38.07 -33.46 31.99
N GLY A 664 39.09 -32.77 31.47
CA GLY A 664 39.00 -31.34 31.18
C GLY A 664 37.81 -31.03 30.27
N GLN A 665 36.92 -30.16 30.74
CA GLN A 665 35.75 -29.69 30.00
C GLN A 665 35.73 -28.16 30.00
N PHE A 666 35.22 -27.59 28.92
CA PHE A 666 34.96 -26.15 28.82
C PHE A 666 33.57 -25.91 28.26
N GLU A 667 33.04 -24.73 28.54
CA GLU A 667 31.72 -24.31 28.08
C GLU A 667 31.86 -22.96 27.37
N ILE A 668 31.25 -22.84 26.18
CA ILE A 668 31.07 -21.57 25.47
C ILE A 668 29.60 -21.21 25.56
N ARG A 669 29.31 -19.99 26.01
CA ARG A 669 27.94 -19.46 26.11
C ARG A 669 27.72 -18.39 25.07
N ALA A 670 26.52 -18.39 24.49
CA ALA A 670 26.04 -17.34 23.61
C ALA A 670 25.02 -16.44 24.35
N LYS A 671 25.07 -15.13 24.09
CA LYS A 671 24.08 -14.14 24.52
C LYS A 671 23.75 -13.23 23.35
N VAL A 672 22.50 -12.79 23.27
CA VAL A 672 22.02 -11.85 22.25
C VAL A 672 21.07 -10.85 22.89
N ASP A 673 20.93 -9.70 22.25
CA ASP A 673 19.90 -8.73 22.57
C ASP A 673 18.68 -8.94 21.66
N PRO A 674 17.45 -8.88 22.20
CA PRO A 674 16.25 -8.84 21.39
C PRO A 674 16.19 -7.53 20.59
N VAL A 675 15.56 -7.57 19.41
CA VAL A 675 15.32 -6.42 18.53
C VAL A 675 13.93 -5.84 18.75
#